data_AF-A0A145WIJ3-F1
#
_entry.id   AF-A0A145WIJ3-F1
#
_cell.length_a   1.000
_cell.length_b   1.000
_cell.length_c   1.000
_cell.angle_alpha   90.00
_cell.angle_beta   90.00
_cell.angle_gamma   90.00
#
_symmetry.space_group_name_H-M   'P 1'
#
loop_
_entity.id
_entity.type
_entity.pdbx_description
1 polymer ?
#
loop_
_entity_poly.entity_id
_entity_poly.type
_entity_poly.pdbx_seq_one_letter_code
_entity_poly.pdbx_strand_id
1 'polypeptide(L)'
;MNQNSNMNDDTIDLKELFFSLIAQWKVIALCVILSLICALLYLRVTTPVYSTDALVQVEESKGAGAAALLGDLSKAVPGVGGKSPADAEIEILNSRMILGTVIEDLRLDIRIQDNEDTLFNRVLEKSQREVSYNNNVVIFKNKSSEFVVKTLDVPTYYVDKPLELQFKDQQQFSLSYKDQEVFKGTLNKPNSAQDKYGQWKVELYNKTPFKQSFTLRKLSMPSAVNLVRSQYGVAERGKQSGVIGLSYNGTDQEHITNVLNNILTVYQTQNVERKSLESKQTLSFLDKQLPELKQQLEASEIKFNQFREKYNTIDVTQEAELMLKQNVELAKIKIELQQQQAELSSKYTNDHPLLSAINAQLAEINKKTAEMTQTIKRLPETQRLYLQLYRDVKVNTELYTALLNSYQQLKIAKAGEIGNVRVIDHAIEPVKPVKPRSLIVLILSIFVGGFIGVLIALLRNLLQSGIKDSTQIENEFGLPVYATVPRSPIQESRMSNIKKKKKIPILAMKNSEDVAVESLRSIRTAIHFALANAKNNVIAISGPAPEVGKSFISINLATIFAQSNKRVLLIDVDLRRGYLHKYFDRDVSPGLTEVMNGDITIENAIYDTGIANLDYLARGKSPSNPSEMLSCQQFQDLLEKLSTQYDHIIMDTPPILAVTDGIILAQYSGVNLLVARYAKTHIKELELSIAKFEQAGTKVNGIILNDVRATPGGGGYNYSYAYAAHKDD
;
A
#
# COMPACT_ATOMS: atom_id res chain seq x y z
N MET A 1 -25.21 -5.87 50.98
CA MET A 1 -25.18 -6.21 49.54
C MET A 1 -26.31 -5.49 48.85
N ASN A 2 -25.99 -4.46 48.08
CA ASN A 2 -26.74 -3.98 46.90
C ASN A 2 -25.91 -2.84 46.29
N GLN A 3 -24.87 -3.24 45.55
CA GLN A 3 -24.24 -2.39 44.55
C GLN A 3 -25.05 -2.52 43.27
N ASN A 4 -25.91 -1.55 42.98
CA ASN A 4 -26.36 -1.30 41.61
C ASN A 4 -25.44 -0.22 41.04
N SER A 5 -24.28 -0.65 40.57
CA SER A 5 -23.49 0.11 39.61
C SER A 5 -24.26 0.10 38.28
N ASN A 6 -24.97 1.17 37.97
CA ASN A 6 -25.41 1.44 36.60
C ASN A 6 -24.16 1.63 35.74
N MET A 7 -23.74 0.56 35.07
CA MET A 7 -22.87 0.65 33.91
C MET A 7 -23.66 1.42 32.85
N ASN A 8 -23.41 2.73 32.74
CA ASN A 8 -23.76 3.44 31.53
C ASN A 8 -22.82 2.91 30.45
N ASP A 9 -23.40 2.16 29.53
CA ASP A 9 -22.79 1.77 28.28
C ASP A 9 -22.19 3.00 27.60
N ASP A 10 -20.87 3.04 27.46
CA ASP A 10 -20.15 3.86 26.49
C ASP A 10 -20.49 3.36 25.07
N THR A 11 -21.78 3.39 24.70
CA THR A 11 -22.17 3.15 23.31
C THR A 11 -21.71 4.35 22.50
N ILE A 12 -20.61 4.15 21.78
CA ILE A 12 -20.20 5.05 20.71
C ILE A 12 -21.41 5.25 19.79
N ASP A 13 -22.03 6.42 19.82
CA ASP A 13 -23.17 6.72 18.96
C ASP A 13 -22.67 6.86 17.51
N LEU A 14 -22.78 5.76 16.76
CA LEU A 14 -22.41 5.67 15.36
C LEU A 14 -23.13 6.74 14.52
N LYS A 15 -24.32 7.18 14.96
CA LYS A 15 -25.07 8.24 14.31
C LYS A 15 -24.40 9.60 14.54
N GLU A 16 -23.94 9.91 15.76
CA GLU A 16 -23.21 11.15 16.04
C GLU A 16 -21.89 11.21 15.27
N LEU A 17 -21.15 10.10 15.20
CA LEU A 17 -19.95 9.98 14.38
C LEU A 17 -20.22 10.24 12.90
N PHE A 18 -21.29 9.66 12.36
CA PHE A 18 -21.67 9.81 10.96
C PHE A 18 -22.01 11.27 10.61
N PHE A 19 -22.83 11.95 11.41
CA PHE A 19 -23.16 13.36 11.19
C PHE A 19 -21.97 14.29 11.42
N SER A 20 -21.07 13.96 12.35
CA SER A 20 -19.82 14.70 12.55
C SER A 20 -18.90 14.63 11.34
N LEU A 21 -18.79 13.46 10.69
CA LEU A 21 -18.04 13.28 9.45
C LEU A 21 -18.66 14.07 8.29
N ILE A 22 -19.99 14.06 8.16
CA ILE A 22 -20.71 14.86 7.15
C ILE A 22 -20.48 16.36 7.37
N ALA A 23 -20.52 16.84 8.62
CA ALA A 23 -20.27 18.25 8.92
C ALA A 23 -18.86 18.70 8.49
N GLN A 24 -17.90 17.77 8.46
CA GLN A 24 -16.50 18.01 8.10
C GLN A 24 -16.13 17.50 6.69
N TRP A 25 -17.10 17.25 5.81
CA TRP A 25 -16.86 16.70 4.46
C TRP A 25 -15.82 17.48 3.64
N LYS A 26 -15.69 18.80 3.88
CA LYS A 26 -14.69 19.66 3.23
C LYS A 26 -13.25 19.24 3.55
N VAL A 27 -12.98 18.77 4.77
CA VAL A 27 -11.66 18.27 5.19
C VAL A 27 -11.35 16.97 4.44
N ILE A 28 -12.33 16.07 4.38
CA ILE A 28 -12.20 14.79 3.66
C ILE A 28 -11.95 15.06 2.16
N ALA A 29 -12.73 15.95 1.54
CA ALA A 29 -12.56 16.33 0.14
C ALA A 29 -11.18 16.96 -0.13
N LEU A 30 -10.70 17.84 0.75
CA LEU A 30 -9.38 18.44 0.64
C LEU A 30 -8.25 17.39 0.67
N CYS A 31 -8.33 16.42 1.59
CA CYS A 31 -7.36 15.33 1.69
C CYS A 31 -7.36 14.42 0.45
N VAL A 32 -8.55 14.11 -0.09
CA VAL A 32 -8.69 13.34 -1.33
C VAL A 32 -8.08 14.09 -2.52
N ILE A 33 -8.35 15.40 -2.66
CA ILE A 33 -7.78 16.22 -3.73
C ILE A 33 -6.25 16.28 -3.62
N LEU A 34 -5.72 16.49 -2.41
CA LEU A 34 -4.27 16.52 -2.20
C LEU A 34 -3.61 15.18 -2.55
N SER A 35 -4.22 14.06 -2.13
CA SER A 35 -3.73 12.72 -2.46
C SER A 35 -3.77 12.43 -3.96
N LEU A 36 -4.83 12.87 -4.66
CA LEU A 36 -4.92 12.79 -6.12
C LEU A 36 -3.84 13.61 -6.83
N ILE A 37 -3.55 14.82 -6.35
CA ILE A 37 -2.45 15.64 -6.89
C ILE A 37 -1.11 14.92 -6.72
N CYS A 38 -0.83 14.38 -5.53
CA CYS A 38 0.37 13.57 -5.29
C CYS A 38 0.45 12.34 -6.21
N ALA A 39 -0.67 11.65 -6.42
CA ALA A 39 -0.74 10.50 -7.32
C ALA A 39 -0.48 10.87 -8.78
N LEU A 40 -1.02 12.00 -9.25
CA LEU A 40 -0.76 12.52 -10.60
C LEU A 40 0.70 12.93 -10.78
N LEU A 41 1.30 13.58 -9.78
CA LEU A 41 2.73 13.90 -9.77
C LEU A 41 3.57 12.62 -9.80
N TYR A 42 3.23 11.62 -8.99
CA TYR A 42 3.89 10.32 -9.00
C TYR A 42 3.81 9.64 -10.37
N LEU A 43 2.64 9.60 -11.01
CA LEU A 43 2.46 9.02 -12.33
C LEU A 43 3.21 9.78 -13.43
N ARG A 44 3.41 11.09 -13.27
CA ARG A 44 4.20 11.90 -14.21
C ARG A 44 5.71 11.67 -14.08
N VAL A 45 6.19 11.38 -12.86
CA VAL A 45 7.62 11.19 -12.55
C VAL A 45 8.06 9.74 -12.66
N THR A 46 7.15 8.78 -12.48
CA THR A 46 7.50 7.37 -12.55
C THR A 46 7.80 6.97 -13.99
N THR A 47 8.95 6.33 -14.23
CA THR A 47 9.32 5.85 -15.56
C THR A 47 8.39 4.71 -15.99
N PRO A 48 7.89 4.74 -17.24
CA PRO A 48 7.09 3.65 -17.76
C PRO A 48 7.96 2.38 -17.91
N VAL A 49 7.41 1.24 -17.49
CA VAL A 49 8.04 -0.07 -17.69
C VAL A 49 7.22 -0.82 -18.72
N TYR A 50 7.92 -1.36 -19.72
CA TYR A 50 7.40 -2.18 -20.81
C TYR A 50 7.78 -3.64 -20.58
N SER A 51 7.04 -4.54 -21.23
CA SER A 51 7.24 -5.99 -21.17
C SER A 51 7.11 -6.56 -22.58
N THR A 52 8.02 -7.44 -22.97
CA THR A 52 7.95 -8.20 -24.22
C THR A 52 7.98 -9.69 -23.89
N ASP A 53 7.31 -10.49 -24.71
CA ASP A 53 7.10 -11.92 -24.51
C ASP A 53 7.56 -12.72 -25.73
N ALA A 54 7.97 -13.96 -25.50
CA ALA A 54 8.30 -14.93 -26.55
C ALA A 54 7.84 -16.35 -26.16
N LEU A 55 7.65 -17.21 -27.16
CA LEU A 55 7.21 -18.59 -26.97
C LEU A 55 8.13 -19.59 -27.64
N VAL A 56 8.48 -20.64 -26.90
CA VAL A 56 9.32 -21.74 -27.36
C VAL A 56 8.67 -23.06 -27.03
N GLN A 57 8.61 -23.97 -28.00
CA GLN A 57 8.13 -25.33 -27.81
C GLN A 57 9.30 -26.29 -27.68
N VAL A 58 9.25 -27.12 -26.64
CA VAL A 58 10.15 -28.25 -26.46
C VAL A 58 9.44 -29.48 -27.02
N GLU A 59 9.97 -30.02 -28.10
CA GLU A 59 9.49 -31.27 -28.66
C GLU A 59 10.14 -32.43 -27.90
N GLU A 60 9.32 -33.39 -27.47
CA GLU A 60 9.84 -34.66 -26.99
C GLU A 60 10.54 -35.36 -28.16
N SER A 61 11.85 -35.54 -28.05
CA SER A 61 12.57 -36.36 -29.01
C SER A 61 12.03 -37.78 -28.92
N LYS A 62 11.22 -38.18 -29.89
CA LYS A 62 10.81 -39.58 -30.09
C LYS A 62 12.04 -40.39 -30.48
N GLY A 63 12.91 -40.68 -29.50
CA GLY A 63 13.93 -41.70 -29.65
C GLY A 63 13.22 -43.02 -29.90
N ALA A 64 13.43 -43.60 -31.09
CA ALA A 64 12.84 -44.86 -31.50
C ALA A 64 13.32 -45.97 -30.55
N GLY A 65 12.51 -46.33 -29.55
CA GLY A 65 12.77 -47.45 -28.63
C GLY A 65 12.42 -47.17 -27.17
N ALA A 66 13.05 -46.17 -26.55
CA ALA A 66 12.98 -45.99 -25.08
C ALA A 66 11.70 -45.32 -24.56
N ALA A 67 11.07 -44.43 -25.33
CA ALA A 67 9.90 -43.66 -24.88
C ALA A 67 8.60 -44.51 -24.79
N ALA A 68 8.47 -45.52 -25.66
CA ALA A 68 7.28 -46.38 -25.71
C ALA A 68 7.12 -47.24 -24.45
N LEU A 69 8.24 -47.68 -23.84
CA LEU A 69 8.24 -48.48 -22.60
C LEU A 69 8.17 -47.60 -21.34
N LEU A 70 8.78 -46.41 -21.34
CA LEU A 70 8.70 -45.47 -20.21
C LEU A 70 7.28 -44.89 -20.04
N GLY A 71 6.55 -44.70 -21.14
CA GLY A 71 5.14 -44.32 -21.11
C GLY A 71 4.21 -45.39 -20.51
N ASP A 72 4.60 -46.67 -20.57
CA ASP A 72 3.84 -47.78 -19.96
C ASP A 72 4.28 -48.07 -18.53
N LEU A 73 5.57 -47.88 -18.19
CA LEU A 73 6.08 -48.05 -16.83
C LEU A 73 5.65 -46.93 -15.88
N SER A 74 5.53 -45.69 -16.38
CA SER A 74 5.01 -44.54 -15.60
C SER A 74 3.54 -44.70 -15.21
N LYS A 75 2.77 -45.51 -15.94
CA LYS A 75 1.40 -45.90 -15.58
C LYS A 75 1.34 -47.00 -14.52
N ALA A 76 2.41 -47.80 -14.36
CA ALA A 76 2.46 -48.94 -13.45
C ALA A 76 2.90 -48.57 -12.01
N VAL A 77 3.45 -47.38 -11.78
CA VAL A 77 3.92 -46.92 -10.46
C VAL A 77 3.25 -45.59 -10.08
N PRO A 78 2.22 -45.59 -9.21
CA PRO A 78 1.57 -44.36 -8.76
C PRO A 78 2.56 -43.52 -7.92
N GLY A 79 2.90 -42.31 -8.37
CA GLY A 79 3.76 -41.37 -7.65
C GLY A 79 5.00 -40.89 -8.42
N VAL A 80 5.37 -41.56 -9.51
CA VAL A 80 6.38 -41.05 -10.47
C VAL A 80 5.65 -40.21 -11.51
N GLY A 81 5.16 -39.03 -11.09
CA GLY A 81 4.56 -38.07 -12.02
C GLY A 81 5.58 -37.70 -13.09
N GLY A 82 5.24 -37.93 -14.36
CA GLY A 82 6.06 -37.49 -15.49
C GLY A 82 6.28 -35.99 -15.41
N LYS A 83 7.48 -35.56 -15.00
CA LYS A 83 7.88 -34.16 -15.07
C LYS A 83 7.81 -33.71 -16.52
N SER A 84 7.34 -32.49 -16.74
CA SER A 84 7.24 -31.98 -18.11
C SER A 84 8.66 -31.89 -18.69
N PRO A 85 8.89 -32.29 -19.96
CA PRO A 85 10.17 -32.05 -20.63
C PRO A 85 10.56 -30.56 -20.61
N ALA A 86 9.59 -29.65 -20.45
CA ALA A 86 9.82 -28.21 -20.30
C ALA A 86 10.53 -27.83 -18.99
N ASP A 87 10.34 -28.57 -17.89
CA ASP A 87 10.88 -28.18 -16.57
C ASP A 87 12.42 -28.11 -16.56
N ALA A 88 13.08 -29.08 -17.22
CA ALA A 88 14.53 -29.10 -17.35
C ALA A 88 15.04 -27.96 -18.24
N GLU A 89 14.32 -27.66 -19.31
CA GLU A 89 14.68 -26.61 -20.25
C GLU A 89 14.48 -25.20 -19.66
N ILE A 90 13.50 -25.02 -18.76
CA ILE A 90 13.32 -23.78 -17.97
C ILE A 90 14.55 -23.49 -17.10
N GLU A 91 15.14 -24.51 -16.46
CA GLU A 91 16.36 -24.35 -15.66
C GLU A 91 17.58 -24.02 -16.53
N ILE A 92 17.67 -24.61 -17.73
CA ILE A 92 18.72 -24.30 -18.70
C ILE A 92 18.62 -22.85 -19.18
N LEU A 93 17.41 -22.37 -19.49
CA LEU A 93 17.15 -20.98 -19.86
C LEU A 93 17.51 -19.98 -18.75
N ASN A 94 17.43 -20.39 -17.47
CA ASN A 94 17.86 -19.59 -16.32
C ASN A 94 19.35 -19.73 -15.99
N SER A 95 20.05 -20.65 -16.65
CA SER A 95 21.43 -20.97 -16.32
C SER A 95 22.40 -19.87 -16.77
N ARG A 96 23.57 -19.83 -16.11
CA ARG A 96 24.67 -18.94 -16.51
C ARG A 96 25.24 -19.27 -17.88
N MET A 97 25.01 -20.48 -18.40
CA MET A 97 25.42 -20.86 -19.75
C MET A 97 24.69 -20.03 -20.80
N ILE A 98 23.38 -19.81 -20.62
CA ILE A 98 22.59 -18.99 -21.56
C ILE A 98 22.68 -17.51 -21.20
N LEU A 99 22.31 -17.16 -19.96
CA LEU A 99 22.25 -15.74 -19.57
C LEU A 99 23.64 -15.09 -19.53
N GLY A 100 24.70 -15.85 -19.21
CA GLY A 100 26.07 -15.33 -19.19
C GLY A 100 26.55 -14.94 -20.59
N THR A 101 26.34 -15.80 -21.59
CA THR A 101 26.69 -15.49 -22.99
C THR A 101 25.93 -14.27 -23.50
N VAL A 102 24.63 -14.15 -23.20
CA VAL A 102 23.83 -12.98 -23.57
C VAL A 102 24.36 -11.69 -22.93
N ILE A 103 24.78 -11.76 -21.66
CA ILE A 103 25.39 -10.63 -20.96
C ILE A 103 26.69 -10.19 -21.64
N GLU A 104 27.50 -11.14 -22.10
CA GLU A 104 28.76 -10.86 -22.81
C GLU A 104 28.49 -10.25 -24.21
N ASP A 105 27.56 -10.83 -24.98
CA ASP A 105 27.22 -10.39 -26.34
C ASP A 105 26.67 -8.96 -26.39
N LEU A 106 25.77 -8.63 -25.45
CA LEU A 106 25.08 -7.34 -25.37
C LEU A 106 25.73 -6.37 -24.37
N ARG A 107 26.81 -6.77 -23.71
CA ARG A 107 27.52 -5.97 -22.69
C ARG A 107 26.60 -5.46 -21.57
N LEU A 108 25.68 -6.33 -21.11
CA LEU A 108 24.75 -6.05 -20.02
C LEU A 108 25.45 -5.94 -18.65
N ASP A 109 26.76 -6.24 -18.62
CA ASP A 109 27.65 -6.04 -17.49
C ASP A 109 28.05 -4.57 -17.28
N ILE A 110 27.80 -3.68 -18.24
CA ILE A 110 28.08 -2.25 -18.12
C ILE A 110 26.80 -1.49 -17.79
N ARG A 111 26.79 -0.78 -16.66
CA ARG A 111 25.67 0.09 -16.29
C ARG A 111 26.06 1.55 -16.31
N ILE A 112 25.24 2.35 -16.97
CA ILE A 112 25.35 3.81 -17.01
C ILE A 112 24.18 4.40 -16.22
N GLN A 113 24.47 5.29 -15.28
CA GLN A 113 23.48 6.04 -14.54
C GLN A 113 23.78 7.53 -14.69
N ASP A 114 22.76 8.31 -15.05
CA ASP A 114 22.84 9.78 -15.11
C ASP A 114 22.69 10.36 -13.70
N ASN A 115 23.67 11.11 -13.23
CA ASN A 115 23.66 11.72 -11.90
C ASN A 115 22.68 12.90 -11.81
N GLU A 116 22.25 13.47 -12.94
CA GLU A 116 21.25 14.54 -12.98
C GLU A 116 19.80 14.02 -13.07
N ASP A 117 19.60 12.69 -13.08
CA ASP A 117 18.27 12.06 -13.06
C ASP A 117 17.66 12.03 -11.65
N THR A 118 17.31 13.21 -11.13
CA THR A 118 16.58 13.36 -9.87
C THR A 118 15.07 13.47 -10.09
N LEU A 119 14.28 13.13 -9.06
CA LEU A 119 12.81 13.25 -9.09
C LEU A 119 12.36 14.68 -9.46
N PHE A 120 13.08 15.71 -8.98
CA PHE A 120 12.79 17.11 -9.30
C PHE A 120 13.04 17.44 -10.78
N ASN A 121 14.18 17.03 -11.33
CA ASN A 121 14.52 17.28 -12.73
C ASN A 121 13.55 16.56 -13.68
N ARG A 122 13.05 15.39 -13.29
CA ARG A 122 12.07 14.63 -14.07
C ARG A 122 10.66 15.25 -14.05
N VAL A 123 10.34 16.10 -13.06
CA VAL A 123 9.12 16.92 -13.06
C VAL A 123 9.24 18.09 -14.05
N LEU A 124 10.41 18.74 -14.09
CA LEU A 124 10.69 19.95 -14.86
C LEU A 124 10.95 19.66 -16.34
N GLU A 125 11.72 18.62 -16.65
CA GLU A 125 12.06 18.24 -18.01
C GLU A 125 11.62 16.80 -18.32
N LYS A 126 10.76 16.65 -19.33
CA LYS A 126 10.55 15.36 -20.00
C LYS A 126 11.76 15.08 -20.89
N SER A 127 12.87 14.71 -20.28
CA SER A 127 14.09 14.33 -21.00
C SER A 127 13.94 12.88 -21.47
N GLN A 128 14.01 12.67 -22.78
CA GLN A 128 14.15 11.35 -23.40
C GLN A 128 15.61 10.95 -23.23
N ARG A 129 15.90 10.33 -22.07
CA ARG A 129 17.19 9.70 -21.79
C ARG A 129 17.06 8.24 -22.14
N GLU A 130 17.90 7.76 -23.03
CA GLU A 130 17.86 6.38 -23.50
C GLU A 130 19.25 5.78 -23.36
N VAL A 131 19.32 4.63 -22.68
CA VAL A 131 20.51 3.79 -22.63
C VAL A 131 20.21 2.57 -23.46
N SER A 132 20.74 2.55 -24.68
CA SER A 132 20.59 1.41 -25.57
C SER A 132 21.81 0.50 -25.47
N TYR A 133 21.54 -0.79 -25.45
CA TYR A 133 22.56 -1.83 -25.47
C TYR A 133 22.50 -2.53 -26.82
N ASN A 134 23.58 -2.43 -27.57
CA ASN A 134 23.73 -3.07 -28.87
C ASN A 134 24.92 -4.03 -28.79
N ASN A 135 25.06 -4.91 -29.80
CA ASN A 135 26.19 -5.84 -29.87
C ASN A 135 27.53 -5.12 -29.62
N ASN A 136 28.20 -5.50 -28.54
CA ASN A 136 29.50 -4.98 -28.10
C ASN A 136 29.58 -3.48 -27.70
N VAL A 137 28.48 -2.73 -27.65
CA VAL A 137 28.51 -1.30 -27.27
C VAL A 137 27.30 -0.90 -26.42
N VAL A 138 27.56 -0.05 -25.42
CA VAL A 138 26.50 0.61 -24.63
C VAL A 138 26.46 2.08 -25.00
N ILE A 139 25.31 2.56 -25.46
CA ILE A 139 25.13 3.92 -25.94
C ILE A 139 24.22 4.67 -24.95
N PHE A 140 24.68 5.81 -24.47
CA PHE A 140 23.85 6.76 -23.75
C PHE A 140 23.48 7.91 -24.70
N LYS A 141 22.18 8.18 -24.84
CA LYS A 141 21.65 9.29 -25.64
C LYS A 141 20.82 10.23 -24.77
N ASN A 142 21.05 11.52 -24.98
CA ASN A 142 20.20 12.63 -24.54
C ASN A 142 19.86 13.50 -25.77
N LYS A 143 18.86 14.39 -25.69
CA LYS A 143 18.30 15.18 -26.81
C LYS A 143 19.32 15.83 -27.76
N SER A 144 20.51 16.18 -27.27
CA SER A 144 21.55 16.88 -28.05
C SER A 144 22.92 16.18 -28.07
N SER A 145 23.10 15.06 -27.36
CA SER A 145 24.43 14.49 -27.11
C SER A 145 24.38 12.99 -26.89
N GLU A 146 25.37 12.28 -27.43
CA GLU A 146 25.53 10.83 -27.27
C GLU A 146 26.96 10.48 -26.88
N PHE A 147 27.13 9.50 -26.00
CA PHE A 147 28.43 8.85 -25.78
C PHE A 147 28.27 7.33 -25.81
N VAL A 148 29.33 6.65 -26.26
CA VAL A 148 29.36 5.20 -26.45
C VAL A 148 30.47 4.61 -25.59
N VAL A 149 30.12 3.60 -24.81
CA VAL A 149 31.05 2.75 -24.07
C VAL A 149 31.22 1.46 -24.84
N LYS A 150 32.37 1.28 -25.48
CA LYS A 150 32.69 0.04 -26.20
C LYS A 150 33.42 -0.96 -25.32
N THR A 151 34.37 -0.47 -24.52
CA THR A 151 35.14 -1.34 -23.61
C THR A 151 35.22 -0.67 -22.24
N LEU A 152 34.87 -1.42 -21.19
CA LEU A 152 35.06 -1.03 -19.79
C LEU A 152 35.51 -2.27 -19.01
N ASP A 153 36.82 -2.50 -19.00
CA ASP A 153 37.45 -3.51 -18.15
C ASP A 153 38.19 -2.80 -17.04
N VAL A 154 37.76 -3.11 -15.82
CA VAL A 154 38.27 -2.51 -14.59
C VAL A 154 38.96 -3.59 -13.76
N PRO A 155 39.97 -3.24 -12.95
CA PRO A 155 40.59 -4.17 -12.02
C PRO A 155 39.55 -4.79 -11.08
N THR A 156 39.79 -6.02 -10.61
CA THR A 156 38.84 -6.78 -9.76
C THR A 156 38.36 -6.01 -8.54
N TYR A 157 39.21 -5.14 -7.97
CA TYR A 157 38.84 -4.29 -6.85
C TYR A 157 37.72 -3.29 -7.19
N TYR A 158 37.62 -2.80 -8.42
CA TYR A 158 36.65 -1.79 -8.86
C TYR A 158 35.37 -2.36 -9.48
N VAL A 159 35.29 -3.69 -9.64
CA VAL A 159 34.07 -4.37 -10.09
C VAL A 159 32.94 -4.15 -9.06
N ASP A 160 31.71 -3.98 -9.55
CA ASP A 160 30.49 -3.65 -8.80
C ASP A 160 30.50 -2.29 -8.07
N LYS A 161 31.59 -1.51 -8.18
CA LYS A 161 31.71 -0.18 -7.54
C LYS A 161 31.26 0.95 -8.47
N PRO A 162 30.64 2.02 -7.94
CA PRO A 162 30.30 3.22 -8.71
C PRO A 162 31.55 4.01 -9.06
N LEU A 163 31.82 4.15 -10.37
CA LEU A 163 32.88 5.00 -10.90
C LEU A 163 32.24 6.25 -11.50
N GLU A 164 32.64 7.43 -11.02
CA GLU A 164 32.17 8.69 -11.58
C GLU A 164 32.96 9.05 -12.83
N LEU A 165 32.28 9.06 -13.97
CA LEU A 165 32.77 9.56 -15.24
C LEU A 165 32.55 11.08 -15.32
N GLN A 166 33.65 11.80 -15.53
CA GLN A 166 33.65 13.23 -15.81
C GLN A 166 34.36 13.50 -17.13
N PHE A 167 33.75 14.31 -17.98
CA PHE A 167 34.37 14.79 -19.22
C PHE A 167 35.08 16.11 -18.91
N LYS A 168 36.42 16.12 -18.98
CA LYS A 168 37.22 17.32 -18.69
C LYS A 168 37.22 18.29 -19.86
N ASP A 169 37.40 17.76 -21.07
CA ASP A 169 37.45 18.50 -22.33
C ASP A 169 36.80 17.69 -23.47
N GLN A 170 36.77 18.23 -24.70
CA GLN A 170 36.33 17.49 -25.90
C GLN A 170 37.17 16.24 -26.22
N GLN A 171 38.34 16.08 -25.59
CA GLN A 171 39.28 14.99 -25.88
C GLN A 171 39.64 14.12 -24.67
N GLN A 172 39.29 14.50 -23.43
CA GLN A 172 39.73 13.80 -22.22
C GLN A 172 38.57 13.50 -21.27
N PHE A 173 38.66 12.34 -20.63
CA PHE A 173 37.77 11.92 -19.57
C PHE A 173 38.54 11.37 -18.37
N SER A 174 37.91 11.41 -17.21
CA SER A 174 38.43 10.81 -15.99
C SER A 174 37.38 9.94 -15.30
N LEU A 175 37.82 8.84 -14.69
CA LEU A 175 37.01 8.04 -13.79
C LEU A 175 37.50 8.25 -12.36
N SER A 176 36.57 8.53 -11.45
CA SER A 176 36.84 8.76 -10.03
C SER A 176 36.09 7.76 -9.15
N TYR A 177 36.69 7.36 -8.03
CA TYR A 177 36.06 6.54 -6.99
C TYR A 177 36.29 7.19 -5.63
N LYS A 178 35.22 7.50 -4.89
CA LYS A 178 35.27 8.24 -3.61
C LYS A 178 36.09 9.55 -3.72
N ASP A 179 35.77 10.37 -4.73
CA ASP A 179 36.44 11.65 -5.03
C ASP A 179 37.92 11.56 -5.39
N GLN A 180 38.48 10.35 -5.53
CA GLN A 180 39.84 10.13 -6.00
C GLN A 180 39.83 9.71 -7.46
N GLU A 181 40.60 10.40 -8.29
CA GLU A 181 40.74 10.10 -9.71
C GLU A 181 41.57 8.81 -9.90
N VAL A 182 40.93 7.74 -10.35
CA VAL A 182 41.53 6.40 -10.49
C VAL A 182 41.98 6.08 -11.91
N PHE A 183 41.44 6.77 -12.92
CA PHE A 183 41.80 6.55 -14.32
C PHE A 183 41.65 7.83 -15.15
N LYS A 184 42.61 8.06 -16.06
CA LYS A 184 42.62 9.15 -17.05
C LYS A 184 42.71 8.55 -18.45
N GLY A 185 41.88 9.03 -19.37
CA GLY A 185 41.86 8.54 -20.75
C GLY A 185 41.53 9.64 -21.77
N THR A 186 41.85 9.35 -23.03
CA THR A 186 41.49 10.17 -24.19
C THR A 186 40.26 9.59 -24.89
N LEU A 187 39.33 10.44 -25.31
CA LEU A 187 38.12 10.04 -26.03
C LEU A 187 38.45 9.54 -27.44
N ASN A 188 37.58 8.68 -27.98
CA ASN A 188 37.62 8.13 -29.34
C ASN A 188 38.87 7.28 -29.66
N LYS A 189 39.59 6.80 -28.63
CA LYS A 189 40.75 5.89 -28.74
C LYS A 189 40.71 4.83 -27.64
N PRO A 190 41.29 3.64 -27.85
CA PRO A 190 41.46 2.66 -26.79
C PRO A 190 42.50 3.15 -25.78
N ASN A 191 42.12 3.19 -24.51
CA ASN A 191 43.01 3.57 -23.41
C ASN A 191 43.33 2.34 -22.56
N SER A 192 44.57 2.25 -22.08
CA SER A 192 45.00 1.21 -21.16
C SER A 192 45.91 1.81 -20.10
N ALA A 193 45.70 1.42 -18.85
CA ALA A 193 46.55 1.81 -17.72
C ALA A 193 46.70 0.63 -16.76
N GLN A 194 47.72 0.65 -15.92
CA GLN A 194 47.92 -0.35 -14.88
C GLN A 194 47.98 0.37 -13.53
N ASP A 195 47.13 -0.06 -12.61
CA ASP A 195 47.08 0.43 -11.23
C ASP A 195 47.51 -0.71 -10.28
N LYS A 196 47.70 -0.40 -8.99
CA LYS A 196 48.05 -1.36 -7.93
C LYS A 196 47.10 -2.55 -7.81
N TYR A 197 45.89 -2.43 -8.35
CA TYR A 197 44.86 -3.47 -8.30
C TYR A 197 44.70 -4.25 -9.60
N GLY A 198 45.37 -3.86 -10.69
CA GLY A 198 45.30 -4.56 -11.99
C GLY A 198 45.27 -3.63 -13.21
N GLN A 199 44.99 -4.22 -14.38
CA GLN A 199 44.93 -3.51 -15.66
C GLN A 199 43.54 -2.91 -15.91
N TRP A 200 43.53 -1.68 -16.43
CA TRP A 200 42.37 -0.98 -16.97
C TRP A 200 42.40 -1.04 -18.50
N LYS A 201 41.24 -1.28 -19.12
CA LYS A 201 41.02 -1.06 -20.56
C LYS A 201 39.71 -0.32 -20.73
N VAL A 202 39.77 0.91 -21.25
CA VAL A 202 38.59 1.77 -21.38
C VAL A 202 38.57 2.42 -22.76
N GLU A 203 37.45 2.25 -23.47
CA GLU A 203 37.22 2.78 -24.81
C GLU A 203 35.87 3.50 -24.81
N LEU A 204 35.95 4.84 -24.75
CA LEU A 204 34.80 5.75 -24.73
C LEU A 204 34.82 6.62 -25.97
N TYR A 205 33.69 6.69 -26.66
CA TYR A 205 33.48 7.60 -27.79
C TYR A 205 32.49 8.67 -27.41
N ASN A 206 32.76 9.90 -27.81
CA ASN A 206 31.85 11.01 -27.63
C ASN A 206 32.03 12.01 -28.77
N LYS A 207 30.92 12.47 -29.35
CA LYS A 207 30.90 13.51 -30.39
C LYS A 207 30.69 14.92 -29.83
N THR A 208 30.02 15.04 -28.69
CA THR A 208 29.61 16.33 -28.11
C THR A 208 29.91 16.38 -26.62
N PRO A 209 30.60 17.42 -26.10
CA PRO A 209 31.01 17.46 -24.71
C PRO A 209 29.80 17.51 -23.76
N PHE A 210 29.77 16.60 -22.79
CA PHE A 210 28.83 16.65 -21.68
C PHE A 210 29.43 17.50 -20.56
N LYS A 211 28.63 18.38 -19.95
CA LYS A 211 29.02 19.11 -18.73
C LYS A 211 28.67 18.37 -17.44
N GLN A 212 27.75 17.41 -17.53
CA GLN A 212 27.28 16.58 -16.43
C GLN A 212 28.19 15.38 -16.17
N SER A 213 28.16 14.86 -14.95
CA SER A 213 28.85 13.62 -14.57
C SER A 213 27.92 12.41 -14.67
N PHE A 214 28.50 11.23 -14.91
CA PHE A 214 27.78 9.96 -15.00
C PHE A 214 28.36 8.95 -14.04
N THR A 215 27.55 8.05 -13.51
CA THR A 215 28.06 6.89 -12.76
C THR A 215 28.12 5.68 -13.68
N LEU A 216 29.33 5.19 -13.93
CA LEU A 216 29.59 3.93 -14.62
C LEU A 216 29.81 2.80 -13.59
N ARG A 217 29.26 1.62 -13.86
CA ARG A 217 29.55 0.41 -13.09
C ARG A 217 29.83 -0.74 -14.04
N LYS A 218 30.95 -1.44 -13.80
CA LYS A 218 31.23 -2.75 -14.39
C LYS A 218 30.76 -3.81 -13.39
N LEU A 219 29.70 -4.52 -13.73
CA LEU A 219 29.10 -5.55 -12.90
C LEU A 219 29.94 -6.83 -12.97
N SER A 220 30.03 -7.55 -11.85
CA SER A 220 30.53 -8.92 -11.88
C SER A 220 29.52 -9.84 -12.57
N MET A 221 29.97 -10.96 -13.16
CA MET A 221 29.06 -11.90 -13.82
C MET A 221 27.89 -12.37 -12.92
N PRO A 222 28.10 -12.71 -11.63
CA PRO A 222 26.98 -13.02 -10.73
C PRO A 222 25.99 -11.85 -10.55
N SER A 223 26.49 -10.61 -10.40
CA SER A 223 25.67 -9.41 -10.26
C SER A 223 24.88 -9.11 -11.54
N ALA A 224 25.51 -9.25 -12.70
CA ALA A 224 24.87 -9.07 -14.00
C ALA A 224 23.77 -10.13 -14.25
N VAL A 225 24.04 -11.41 -13.96
CA VAL A 225 23.04 -12.49 -14.05
C VAL A 225 21.86 -12.23 -13.13
N ASN A 226 22.10 -11.80 -11.89
CA ASN A 226 21.02 -11.48 -10.95
C ASN A 226 20.18 -10.28 -11.42
N LEU A 227 20.82 -9.28 -12.03
CA LEU A 227 20.12 -8.13 -12.62
C LEU A 227 19.22 -8.58 -13.77
N VAL A 228 19.74 -9.34 -14.73
CA VAL A 228 18.99 -9.90 -15.85
C VAL A 228 17.83 -10.77 -15.34
N ARG A 229 18.07 -11.68 -14.40
CA ARG A 229 17.03 -12.53 -13.78
C ARG A 229 15.94 -11.75 -13.05
N SER A 230 16.22 -10.55 -12.56
CA SER A 230 15.20 -9.72 -11.92
C SER A 230 14.19 -9.10 -12.92
N GLN A 231 14.58 -9.02 -14.19
CA GLN A 231 13.81 -8.45 -15.29
C GLN A 231 13.23 -9.54 -16.21
N TYR A 232 13.92 -10.67 -16.31
CA TYR A 232 13.58 -11.85 -17.09
C TYR A 232 12.70 -12.84 -16.31
N GLY A 233 11.67 -13.35 -16.96
CA GLY A 233 10.81 -14.41 -16.42
C GLY A 233 10.62 -15.53 -17.43
N VAL A 234 10.70 -16.78 -16.96
CA VAL A 234 10.51 -17.97 -17.78
C VAL A 234 9.62 -18.97 -17.03
N ALA A 235 8.60 -19.48 -17.71
CA ALA A 235 7.64 -20.41 -17.13
C ALA A 235 6.91 -21.24 -18.22
N GLU A 236 6.45 -22.43 -17.87
CA GLU A 236 5.60 -23.23 -18.77
C GLU A 236 4.21 -22.57 -18.94
N ARG A 237 3.74 -22.48 -20.18
CA ARG A 237 2.42 -21.95 -20.56
C ARG A 237 1.41 -23.10 -20.56
N GLY A 238 0.81 -23.34 -19.40
CA GLY A 238 -0.11 -24.46 -19.18
C GLY A 238 0.59 -25.68 -18.59
N LYS A 239 -0.15 -26.56 -17.90
CA LYS A 239 0.44 -27.73 -17.24
C LYS A 239 0.84 -28.78 -18.28
N GLN A 240 2.12 -29.20 -18.30
CA GLN A 240 2.63 -30.24 -19.19
C GLN A 240 2.36 -29.94 -20.68
N SER A 241 2.38 -28.66 -21.07
CA SER A 241 2.13 -28.25 -22.44
C SER A 241 3.35 -28.41 -23.34
N GLY A 242 4.56 -28.49 -22.76
CA GLY A 242 5.81 -28.44 -23.52
C GLY A 242 6.07 -27.07 -24.14
N VAL A 243 5.27 -26.05 -23.82
CA VAL A 243 5.42 -24.68 -24.33
C VAL A 243 5.94 -23.78 -23.21
N ILE A 244 7.11 -23.21 -23.41
CA ILE A 244 7.78 -22.29 -22.50
C ILE A 244 7.50 -20.86 -22.94
N GLY A 245 6.99 -20.05 -22.01
CA GLY A 245 6.87 -18.62 -22.16
C GLY A 245 8.03 -17.90 -21.51
N LEU A 246 8.65 -17.00 -22.27
CA LEU A 246 9.68 -16.10 -21.80
C LEU A 246 9.12 -14.67 -21.80
N SER A 247 9.58 -13.86 -20.86
CA SER A 247 9.19 -12.46 -20.71
C SER A 247 10.39 -11.63 -20.25
N TYR A 248 10.50 -10.39 -20.71
CA TYR A 248 11.54 -9.46 -20.26
C TYR A 248 10.96 -8.06 -20.03
N ASN A 249 11.29 -7.46 -18.88
CA ASN A 249 10.76 -6.16 -18.45
C ASN A 249 11.84 -5.08 -18.41
N GLY A 250 11.54 -3.89 -18.91
CA GLY A 250 12.50 -2.78 -18.92
C GLY A 250 11.88 -1.46 -19.37
N THR A 251 12.68 -0.40 -19.39
CA THR A 251 12.20 0.96 -19.75
C THR A 251 12.34 1.28 -21.23
N ASP A 252 13.27 0.61 -21.92
CA ASP A 252 13.54 0.77 -23.35
C ASP A 252 12.92 -0.41 -24.11
N GLN A 253 12.07 -0.09 -25.10
CA GLN A 253 11.28 -1.05 -25.87
C GLN A 253 12.14 -1.88 -26.83
N GLU A 254 13.11 -1.24 -27.50
CA GLU A 254 13.99 -1.90 -28.46
C GLU A 254 14.96 -2.81 -27.70
N HIS A 255 15.54 -2.29 -26.63
CA HIS A 255 16.50 -3.02 -25.80
C HIS A 255 15.95 -4.34 -25.25
N ILE A 256 14.77 -4.32 -24.61
CA ILE A 256 14.19 -5.55 -24.03
C ILE A 256 13.86 -6.59 -25.09
N THR A 257 13.47 -6.15 -26.29
CA THR A 257 13.16 -7.01 -27.44
C THR A 257 14.43 -7.67 -27.96
N ASN A 258 15.51 -6.90 -28.11
CA ASN A 258 16.82 -7.40 -28.52
C ASN A 258 17.41 -8.38 -27.52
N VAL A 259 17.30 -8.10 -26.21
CA VAL A 259 17.77 -9.01 -25.16
C VAL A 259 17.01 -10.33 -25.22
N LEU A 260 15.67 -10.29 -25.28
CA LEU A 260 14.88 -11.51 -25.30
C LEU A 260 15.11 -12.34 -26.57
N ASN A 261 15.21 -11.70 -27.74
CA ASN A 261 15.55 -12.38 -28.99
C ASN A 261 16.98 -12.96 -29.00
N ASN A 262 17.95 -12.29 -28.36
CA ASN A 262 19.30 -12.82 -28.20
C ASN A 262 19.30 -14.06 -27.28
N ILE A 263 18.55 -14.04 -26.16
CA ILE A 263 18.36 -15.23 -25.30
C ILE A 263 17.83 -16.42 -26.12
N LEU A 264 16.80 -16.20 -26.96
CA LEU A 264 16.26 -17.25 -27.84
C LEU A 264 17.32 -17.80 -28.80
N THR A 265 18.11 -16.91 -29.40
CA THR A 265 19.14 -17.26 -30.37
C THR A 265 20.26 -18.08 -29.73
N VAL A 266 20.77 -17.64 -28.58
CA VAL A 266 21.80 -18.35 -27.80
C VAL A 266 21.26 -19.71 -27.35
N TYR A 267 20.02 -19.77 -26.85
CA TYR A 267 19.40 -21.02 -26.44
C TYR A 267 19.23 -22.01 -27.59
N GLN A 268 18.70 -21.56 -28.73
CA GLN A 268 18.53 -22.39 -29.92
C GLN A 268 19.89 -22.91 -30.43
N THR A 269 20.90 -22.04 -30.50
CA THR A 269 22.26 -22.40 -30.93
C THR A 269 22.86 -23.45 -29.99
N GLN A 270 22.78 -23.23 -28.68
CA GLN A 270 23.27 -24.16 -27.66
C GLN A 270 22.55 -25.52 -27.73
N ASN A 271 21.24 -25.52 -28.02
CA ASN A 271 20.46 -26.75 -28.16
C ASN A 271 20.88 -27.57 -29.39
N VAL A 272 21.01 -26.91 -30.54
CA VAL A 272 21.48 -27.53 -31.79
C VAL A 272 22.90 -28.07 -31.63
N GLU A 273 23.80 -27.28 -31.04
CA GLU A 273 25.19 -27.70 -30.82
C GLU A 273 25.27 -28.93 -29.90
N ARG A 274 24.57 -28.91 -28.76
CA ARG A 274 24.47 -30.07 -27.85
C ARG A 274 23.99 -31.30 -28.61
N LYS A 275 22.93 -31.17 -29.41
CA LYS A 275 22.33 -32.29 -30.13
C LYS A 275 23.23 -32.82 -31.25
N SER A 276 23.93 -31.93 -31.94
CA SER A 276 24.90 -32.27 -32.96
C SER A 276 26.10 -33.02 -32.36
N LEU A 277 26.58 -32.58 -31.19
CA LEU A 277 27.65 -33.25 -30.44
C LEU A 277 27.26 -34.67 -30.02
N GLU A 278 26.06 -34.85 -29.43
CA GLU A 278 25.52 -36.19 -29.09
C GLU A 278 25.44 -37.11 -30.31
N SER A 279 24.90 -36.58 -31.42
CA SER A 279 24.75 -37.33 -32.67
C SER A 279 26.10 -37.72 -33.27
N LYS A 280 27.08 -36.82 -33.21
CA LYS A 280 28.46 -37.08 -33.67
C LYS A 280 29.14 -38.18 -32.86
N GLN A 281 28.99 -38.17 -31.54
CA GLN A 281 29.53 -39.22 -30.68
C GLN A 281 28.88 -40.59 -30.97
N THR A 282 27.56 -40.60 -31.10
CA THR A 282 26.80 -41.83 -31.42
C THR A 282 27.18 -42.39 -32.80
N LEU A 283 27.29 -41.53 -33.82
CA LEU A 283 27.75 -41.94 -35.15
C LEU A 283 29.19 -42.48 -35.13
N SER A 284 30.10 -41.84 -34.38
CA SER A 284 31.49 -42.32 -34.22
C SER A 284 31.56 -43.70 -33.57
N PHE A 285 30.66 -43.99 -32.62
CA PHE A 285 30.52 -45.33 -32.05
C PHE A 285 30.05 -46.35 -33.10
N LEU A 286 28.99 -46.02 -33.85
CA LEU A 286 28.46 -46.90 -34.90
C LEU A 286 29.44 -47.11 -36.07
N ASP A 287 30.20 -46.08 -36.46
CA ASP A 287 31.24 -46.15 -37.50
C ASP A 287 32.32 -47.19 -37.15
N LYS A 288 32.63 -47.36 -35.85
CA LYS A 288 33.59 -48.38 -35.37
C LYS A 288 32.98 -49.77 -35.26
N GLN A 289 31.71 -49.87 -34.85
CA GLN A 289 31.05 -51.15 -34.57
C GLN A 289 30.48 -51.84 -35.83
N LEU A 290 30.00 -51.07 -36.81
CA LEU A 290 29.41 -51.63 -38.04
C LEU A 290 30.38 -52.50 -38.86
N PRO A 291 31.67 -52.14 -39.06
CA PRO A 291 32.63 -53.01 -39.74
C PRO A 291 32.89 -54.32 -38.99
N GLU A 292 33.03 -54.26 -37.66
CA GLU A 292 33.24 -55.46 -36.82
C GLU A 292 32.06 -56.42 -36.95
N LEU A 293 30.83 -55.90 -36.87
CA LEU A 293 29.63 -56.70 -36.99
C LEU A 293 29.44 -57.25 -38.42
N LYS A 294 29.79 -56.47 -39.45
CA LYS A 294 29.79 -56.95 -40.84
C LYS A 294 30.74 -58.13 -41.02
N GLN A 295 31.95 -58.04 -40.47
CA GLN A 295 32.93 -59.13 -40.53
C GLN A 295 32.42 -60.38 -39.79
N GLN A 296 31.74 -60.21 -38.65
CA GLN A 296 31.10 -61.31 -37.93
C GLN A 296 29.97 -61.96 -38.74
N LEU A 297 29.15 -61.16 -39.43
CA LEU A 297 28.11 -61.64 -40.34
C LEU A 297 28.72 -62.45 -41.49
N GLU A 298 29.69 -61.89 -42.22
CA GLU A 298 30.37 -62.58 -43.33
C GLU A 298 31.02 -63.89 -42.87
N ALA A 299 31.70 -63.89 -41.71
CA ALA A 299 32.28 -65.11 -41.14
C ALA A 299 31.22 -66.16 -40.79
N SER A 300 30.04 -65.72 -40.32
CA SER A 300 28.92 -66.61 -40.02
C SER A 300 28.30 -67.18 -41.29
N GLU A 301 28.14 -66.35 -42.33
CA GLU A 301 27.64 -66.76 -43.65
C GLU A 301 28.58 -67.76 -44.33
N ILE A 302 29.90 -67.52 -44.29
CA ILE A 302 30.90 -68.46 -44.82
C ILE A 302 30.80 -69.81 -44.10
N LYS A 303 30.78 -69.82 -42.76
CA LYS A 303 30.64 -71.07 -41.98
C LYS A 303 29.35 -71.81 -42.32
N PHE A 304 28.25 -71.08 -42.48
CA PHE A 304 26.97 -71.66 -42.84
C PHE A 304 26.96 -72.22 -44.26
N ASN A 305 27.52 -71.51 -45.23
CA ASN A 305 27.62 -71.95 -46.63
C ASN A 305 28.53 -73.16 -46.78
N GLN A 306 29.70 -73.17 -46.13
CA GLN A 306 30.59 -74.35 -46.08
C GLN A 306 29.88 -75.57 -45.48
N PHE A 307 29.07 -75.38 -44.45
CA PHE A 307 28.25 -76.43 -43.88
C PHE A 307 27.19 -76.92 -44.88
N ARG A 308 26.51 -76.02 -45.59
CA ARG A 308 25.53 -76.38 -46.63
C ARG A 308 26.15 -77.16 -47.80
N GLU A 309 27.32 -76.74 -48.28
CA GLU A 309 28.06 -77.41 -49.36
C GLU A 309 28.49 -78.83 -48.95
N LYS A 310 28.90 -79.03 -47.70
CA LYS A 310 29.35 -80.33 -47.20
C LYS A 310 28.22 -81.36 -47.07
N TYR A 311 27.01 -80.92 -46.75
CA TYR A 311 25.89 -81.82 -46.42
C TYR A 311 24.73 -81.80 -47.42
N ASN A 312 24.75 -80.92 -48.44
CA ASN A 312 23.92 -80.80 -49.67
C ASN A 312 22.38 -80.87 -49.59
N THR A 313 21.78 -81.48 -48.56
CA THR A 313 20.34 -81.45 -48.26
C THR A 313 20.14 -81.92 -46.83
N ILE A 314 19.59 -81.03 -45.98
CA ILE A 314 19.17 -81.37 -44.63
C ILE A 314 17.67 -81.08 -44.57
N ASP A 315 16.85 -82.12 -44.45
CA ASP A 315 15.44 -81.96 -44.12
C ASP A 315 15.33 -81.51 -42.66
N VAL A 316 15.09 -80.21 -42.48
CA VAL A 316 14.78 -79.64 -41.18
C VAL A 316 13.35 -80.04 -40.86
N THR A 317 13.14 -80.73 -39.73
CA THR A 317 11.78 -81.06 -39.28
C THR A 317 11.01 -79.78 -38.95
N GLN A 318 9.69 -79.77 -39.11
CA GLN A 318 8.86 -78.62 -38.74
C GLN A 318 9.04 -78.22 -37.26
N GLU A 319 9.32 -79.20 -36.39
CA GLU A 319 9.65 -78.97 -34.97
C GLU A 319 10.97 -78.20 -34.81
N ALA A 320 12.02 -78.57 -35.55
CA ALA A 320 13.29 -77.85 -35.54
C ALA A 320 13.17 -76.43 -36.12
N GLU A 321 12.32 -76.23 -37.12
CA GLU A 321 12.03 -74.89 -37.68
C GLU A 321 11.28 -73.99 -36.68
N LEU A 322 10.32 -74.54 -35.93
CA LEU A 322 9.61 -73.80 -34.87
C LEU A 322 10.57 -73.43 -33.72
N MET A 323 11.41 -74.38 -33.29
CA MET A 323 12.46 -74.13 -32.28
C MET A 323 13.44 -73.05 -32.76
N LEU A 324 13.75 -73.03 -34.05
CA LEU A 324 14.61 -72.01 -34.65
C LEU A 324 13.99 -70.62 -34.56
N LYS A 325 12.71 -70.49 -34.96
CA LYS A 325 11.98 -69.21 -34.88
C LYS A 325 11.94 -68.70 -33.45
N GLN A 326 11.64 -69.56 -32.48
CA GLN A 326 11.64 -69.18 -31.07
C GLN A 326 13.04 -68.78 -30.55
N ASN A 327 14.09 -69.49 -30.97
CA ASN A 327 15.46 -69.18 -30.55
C ASN A 327 15.97 -67.86 -31.16
N VAL A 328 15.64 -67.59 -32.43
CA VAL A 328 15.94 -66.30 -33.07
C VAL A 328 15.20 -65.17 -32.36
N GLU A 329 13.91 -65.35 -32.02
CA GLU A 329 13.13 -64.34 -31.31
C GLU A 329 13.69 -64.07 -29.90
N LEU A 330 14.09 -65.11 -29.15
CA LEU A 330 14.76 -64.94 -27.85
C LEU A 330 16.10 -64.19 -27.98
N ALA A 331 16.88 -64.49 -29.02
CA ALA A 331 18.13 -63.79 -29.30
C ALA A 331 17.89 -62.32 -29.65
N LYS A 332 16.85 -62.03 -30.43
CA LYS A 332 16.43 -60.67 -30.77
C LYS A 332 16.02 -59.87 -29.54
N ILE A 333 15.11 -60.40 -28.72
CA ILE A 333 14.69 -59.76 -27.46
C ILE A 333 15.89 -59.54 -26.55
N LYS A 334 16.80 -60.53 -26.45
CA LYS A 334 18.02 -60.39 -25.65
C LYS A 334 18.89 -59.22 -26.13
N ILE A 335 19.08 -59.08 -27.42
CA ILE A 335 19.87 -58.00 -28.02
C ILE A 335 19.20 -56.64 -27.79
N GLU A 336 17.88 -56.53 -27.97
CA GLU A 336 17.14 -55.31 -27.68
C GLU A 336 17.30 -54.90 -26.21
N LEU A 337 17.19 -55.85 -25.28
CA LEU A 337 17.42 -55.60 -23.85
C LEU A 337 18.88 -55.25 -23.53
N GLN A 338 19.86 -55.84 -24.22
CA GLN A 338 21.28 -55.51 -24.06
C GLN A 338 21.60 -54.12 -24.60
N GLN A 339 21.00 -53.72 -25.72
CA GLN A 339 21.10 -52.36 -26.24
C GLN A 339 20.52 -51.36 -25.24
N GLN A 340 19.32 -51.61 -24.72
CA GLN A 340 18.70 -50.78 -23.69
C GLN A 340 19.56 -50.72 -22.42
N GLN A 341 20.14 -51.85 -22.00
CA GLN A 341 21.07 -51.89 -20.87
C GLN A 341 22.30 -51.01 -21.13
N ALA A 342 22.91 -51.09 -22.33
CA ALA A 342 24.06 -50.27 -22.70
C ALA A 342 23.71 -48.77 -22.69
N GLU A 343 22.58 -48.40 -23.29
CA GLU A 343 22.07 -47.02 -23.31
C GLU A 343 21.83 -46.47 -21.90
N LEU A 344 21.23 -47.27 -21.02
CA LEU A 344 20.97 -46.90 -19.63
C LEU A 344 22.25 -46.88 -18.77
N SER A 345 23.17 -47.82 -18.96
CA SER A 345 24.46 -47.86 -18.23
C SER A 345 25.38 -46.69 -18.56
N SER A 346 25.20 -46.08 -19.75
CA SER A 346 25.91 -44.85 -20.11
C SER A 346 25.38 -43.61 -19.36
N LYS A 347 24.16 -43.69 -18.78
CA LYS A 347 23.47 -42.56 -18.12
C LYS A 347 23.28 -42.76 -16.62
N TYR A 348 23.22 -44.00 -16.14
CA TYR A 348 22.84 -44.36 -14.76
C TYR A 348 23.80 -45.39 -14.15
N THR A 349 23.86 -45.43 -12.82
CA THR A 349 24.59 -46.45 -12.05
C THR A 349 23.81 -47.76 -11.93
N ASN A 350 24.51 -48.84 -11.53
CA ASN A 350 23.95 -50.19 -11.48
C ASN A 350 22.73 -50.36 -10.56
N ASP A 351 22.59 -49.48 -9.56
CA ASP A 351 21.52 -49.55 -8.55
C ASP A 351 20.22 -48.84 -9.00
N HIS A 352 20.19 -48.23 -10.18
CA HIS A 352 19.01 -47.51 -10.66
C HIS A 352 17.83 -48.48 -10.91
N PRO A 353 16.60 -48.18 -10.45
CA PRO A 353 15.44 -49.09 -10.58
C PRO A 353 15.17 -49.56 -12.01
N LEU A 354 15.32 -48.68 -13.01
CA LEU A 354 15.17 -49.04 -14.42
C LEU A 354 16.24 -50.04 -14.90
N LEU A 355 17.48 -49.90 -14.43
CA LEU A 355 18.55 -50.84 -14.80
C LEU A 355 18.34 -52.19 -14.12
N SER A 356 17.89 -52.19 -12.86
CA SER A 356 17.50 -53.40 -12.14
C SER A 356 16.36 -54.16 -12.85
N ALA A 357 15.35 -53.44 -13.34
CA ALA A 357 14.24 -54.02 -14.12
C ALA A 357 14.72 -54.66 -15.43
N ILE A 358 15.58 -53.98 -16.20
CA ILE A 358 16.17 -54.54 -17.43
C ILE A 358 17.07 -55.74 -17.12
N ASN A 359 17.86 -55.68 -16.05
CA ASN A 359 18.69 -56.80 -15.62
C ASN A 359 17.86 -58.03 -15.23
N ALA A 360 16.70 -57.83 -14.59
CA ALA A 360 15.77 -58.92 -14.27
C ALA A 360 15.15 -59.55 -15.54
N GLN A 361 14.76 -58.72 -16.52
CA GLN A 361 14.27 -59.21 -17.82
C GLN A 361 15.37 -59.96 -18.58
N LEU A 362 16.60 -59.46 -18.59
CA LEU A 362 17.76 -60.15 -19.16
C LEU A 362 18.01 -61.50 -18.48
N ALA A 363 17.88 -61.57 -17.15
CA ALA A 363 18.01 -62.83 -16.41
C ALA A 363 16.93 -63.85 -16.81
N GLU A 364 15.68 -63.41 -16.98
CA GLU A 364 14.58 -64.26 -17.45
C GLU A 364 14.81 -64.77 -18.89
N ILE A 365 15.21 -63.89 -19.80
CA ILE A 365 15.51 -64.25 -21.19
C ILE A 365 16.72 -65.18 -21.27
N ASN A 366 17.76 -64.96 -20.45
CA ASN A 366 18.91 -65.86 -20.36
C ASN A 366 18.49 -67.25 -19.88
N LYS A 367 17.57 -67.34 -18.90
CA LYS A 367 17.01 -68.61 -18.45
C LYS A 367 16.27 -69.35 -19.58
N LYS A 368 15.38 -68.67 -20.30
CA LYS A 368 14.66 -69.23 -21.47
C LYS A 368 15.61 -69.65 -22.58
N THR A 369 16.67 -68.87 -22.84
CA THR A 369 17.71 -69.20 -23.82
C THR A 369 18.49 -70.46 -23.42
N ALA A 370 18.79 -70.63 -22.12
CA ALA A 370 19.45 -71.83 -21.61
C ALA A 370 18.57 -73.08 -21.75
N GLU A 371 17.29 -73.00 -21.41
CA GLU A 371 16.29 -74.08 -21.59
C GLU A 371 16.15 -74.47 -23.07
N MET A 372 16.07 -73.49 -23.96
CA MET A 372 16.04 -73.71 -25.42
C MET A 372 17.33 -74.37 -25.91
N THR A 373 18.49 -73.95 -25.38
CA THR A 373 19.80 -74.54 -25.73
C THR A 373 19.90 -76.00 -25.29
N GLN A 374 19.34 -76.36 -24.13
CA GLN A 374 19.25 -77.76 -23.69
C GLN A 374 18.36 -78.60 -24.60
N THR A 375 17.27 -78.02 -25.09
CA THR A 375 16.37 -78.69 -26.04
C THR A 375 17.06 -78.91 -27.39
N ILE A 376 17.77 -77.91 -27.91
CA ILE A 376 18.57 -77.99 -29.14
C ILE A 376 19.71 -79.02 -29.02
N LYS A 377 20.27 -79.24 -27.83
CA LYS A 377 21.28 -80.29 -27.59
C LYS A 377 20.76 -81.71 -27.76
N ARG A 378 19.44 -81.94 -27.70
CA ARG A 378 18.81 -83.27 -27.90
C ARG A 378 18.69 -83.64 -29.38
N LEU A 379 18.88 -82.67 -30.28
CA LEU A 379 18.86 -82.90 -31.73
C LEU A 379 20.13 -83.61 -32.20
N PRO A 380 20.07 -84.38 -33.30
CA PRO A 380 21.25 -84.91 -33.99
C PRO A 380 22.30 -83.83 -34.25
N GLU A 381 23.59 -84.18 -34.16
CA GLU A 381 24.68 -83.19 -34.24
C GLU A 381 24.64 -82.31 -35.49
N THR A 382 24.29 -82.88 -36.64
CA THR A 382 24.18 -82.15 -37.91
C THR A 382 23.04 -81.13 -37.89
N GLN A 383 21.86 -81.50 -37.37
CA GLN A 383 20.72 -80.60 -37.22
C GLN A 383 21.01 -79.50 -36.18
N ARG A 384 21.65 -79.85 -35.07
CA ARG A 384 22.08 -78.89 -34.04
C ARG A 384 23.04 -77.85 -34.62
N LEU A 385 24.05 -78.30 -35.35
CA LEU A 385 25.06 -77.41 -35.96
C LEU A 385 24.44 -76.52 -37.03
N TYR A 386 23.52 -77.06 -37.85
CA TYR A 386 22.74 -76.27 -38.81
C TYR A 386 21.97 -75.12 -38.12
N LEU A 387 21.22 -75.44 -37.07
CA LEU A 387 20.41 -74.44 -36.34
C LEU A 387 21.26 -73.37 -35.67
N GLN A 388 22.43 -73.73 -35.13
CA GLN A 388 23.37 -72.78 -34.54
C GLN A 388 23.91 -71.82 -35.60
N LEU A 389 24.42 -72.34 -36.71
CA LEU A 389 24.98 -71.52 -37.79
C LEU A 389 23.90 -70.64 -38.46
N TYR A 390 22.70 -71.17 -38.69
CA TYR A 390 21.59 -70.39 -39.22
C TYR A 390 21.17 -69.27 -38.27
N ARG A 391 21.06 -69.57 -36.96
CA ARG A 391 20.75 -68.54 -35.95
C ARG A 391 21.81 -67.45 -35.96
N ASP A 392 23.09 -67.81 -35.97
CA ASP A 392 24.19 -66.84 -35.93
C ASP A 392 24.17 -65.94 -37.17
N VAL A 393 23.92 -66.49 -38.37
CA VAL A 393 23.67 -65.70 -39.60
C VAL A 393 22.46 -64.78 -39.40
N LYS A 394 21.31 -65.33 -39.02
CA LYS A 394 20.05 -64.59 -38.93
C LYS A 394 20.11 -63.44 -37.92
N VAL A 395 20.67 -63.69 -36.74
CA VAL A 395 20.84 -62.70 -35.68
C VAL A 395 21.82 -61.60 -36.12
N ASN A 396 22.96 -61.98 -36.70
CA ASN A 396 23.92 -60.99 -37.19
C ASN A 396 23.36 -60.15 -38.34
N THR A 397 22.55 -60.74 -39.24
CA THR A 397 21.87 -60.00 -40.31
C THR A 397 20.89 -58.98 -39.74
N GLU A 398 20.06 -59.38 -38.76
CA GLU A 398 19.07 -58.48 -38.15
C GLU A 398 19.74 -57.35 -37.37
N LEU A 399 20.76 -57.66 -36.56
CA LEU A 399 21.51 -56.66 -35.81
C LEU A 399 22.26 -55.69 -36.73
N TYR A 400 22.91 -56.21 -37.77
CA TYR A 400 23.60 -55.37 -38.75
C TYR A 400 22.63 -54.44 -39.46
N THR A 401 21.47 -54.96 -39.89
CA THR A 401 20.45 -54.17 -40.57
C THR A 401 19.84 -53.12 -39.64
N ALA A 402 19.57 -53.46 -38.38
CA ALA A 402 19.05 -52.53 -37.38
C ALA A 402 20.03 -51.38 -37.08
N LEU A 403 21.30 -51.70 -36.84
CA LEU A 403 22.33 -50.68 -36.60
C LEU A 403 22.63 -49.86 -37.86
N LEU A 404 22.61 -50.47 -39.04
CA LEU A 404 22.77 -49.76 -40.31
C LEU A 404 21.61 -48.78 -40.55
N ASN A 405 20.37 -49.20 -40.28
CA ASN A 405 19.20 -48.33 -40.37
C ASN A 405 19.30 -47.18 -39.36
N SER A 406 19.68 -47.46 -38.11
CA SER A 406 19.92 -46.43 -37.09
C SER A 406 21.03 -45.46 -37.50
N TYR A 407 22.11 -45.97 -38.09
CA TYR A 407 23.21 -45.16 -38.62
C TYR A 407 22.74 -44.24 -39.75
N GLN A 408 21.99 -44.77 -40.72
CA GLN A 408 21.43 -43.98 -41.82
C GLN A 408 20.47 -42.91 -41.30
N GLN A 409 19.59 -43.25 -40.35
CA GLN A 409 18.67 -42.30 -39.72
C GLN A 409 19.42 -41.19 -38.99
N LEU A 410 20.43 -41.53 -38.17
CA LEU A 410 21.25 -40.55 -37.45
C LEU A 410 22.09 -39.68 -38.41
N LYS A 411 22.58 -40.25 -39.52
CA LYS A 411 23.32 -39.50 -40.54
C LYS A 411 22.43 -38.49 -41.25
N ILE A 412 21.18 -38.85 -41.55
CA ILE A 412 20.17 -37.94 -42.11
C ILE A 412 19.78 -36.88 -41.07
N ALA A 413 19.53 -37.27 -39.82
CA ALA A 413 19.16 -36.35 -38.73
C ALA A 413 20.28 -35.34 -38.44
N LYS A 414 21.55 -35.77 -38.44
CA LYS A 414 22.71 -34.88 -38.30
C LYS A 414 22.81 -33.89 -39.46
N ALA A 415 22.51 -34.31 -40.69
CA ALA A 415 22.51 -33.42 -41.85
C ALA A 415 21.38 -32.36 -41.78
N GLY A 416 20.34 -32.60 -40.99
CA GLY A 416 19.25 -31.64 -40.77
C GLY A 416 19.52 -30.58 -39.71
N GLU A 417 20.54 -30.76 -38.84
CA GLU A 417 20.85 -29.86 -37.70
C GLU A 417 19.62 -29.38 -36.90
N ILE A 418 18.57 -30.21 -36.80
CA ILE A 418 17.33 -29.84 -36.12
C ILE A 418 17.48 -30.10 -34.62
N GLY A 419 17.41 -29.05 -33.81
CA GLY A 419 17.30 -29.16 -32.35
C GLY A 419 15.93 -29.69 -31.91
N ASN A 420 15.79 -30.12 -30.66
CA ASN A 420 14.48 -30.57 -30.13
C ASN A 420 13.61 -29.41 -29.64
N VAL A 421 13.95 -28.20 -30.04
CA VAL A 421 13.35 -26.95 -29.59
C VAL A 421 12.97 -26.14 -30.81
N ARG A 422 11.75 -25.62 -30.81
CA ARG A 422 11.21 -24.79 -31.87
C ARG A 422 10.75 -23.46 -31.29
N VAL A 423 11.25 -22.36 -31.83
CA VAL A 423 10.71 -21.03 -31.52
C VAL A 423 9.35 -20.89 -32.21
N ILE A 424 8.30 -20.63 -31.43
CA ILE A 424 6.95 -20.36 -31.95
C ILE A 424 6.84 -18.86 -32.25
N ASP A 425 7.08 -18.03 -31.23
CA ASP A 425 6.96 -16.58 -31.31
C ASP A 425 8.27 -15.92 -30.87
N HIS A 426 8.77 -15.00 -31.70
CA HIS A 426 9.86 -14.10 -31.36
C HIS A 426 9.34 -12.89 -30.55
N ALA A 427 10.23 -12.25 -29.80
CA ALA A 427 9.91 -11.04 -29.07
C ALA A 427 9.65 -9.89 -30.04
N ILE A 428 8.57 -9.13 -29.79
CA ILE A 428 8.15 -7.96 -30.57
C ILE A 428 8.17 -6.73 -29.65
N GLU A 429 8.48 -5.56 -30.22
CA GLU A 429 8.50 -4.29 -29.50
C GLU A 429 7.12 -3.93 -28.91
N PRO A 430 7.03 -3.67 -27.59
CA PRO A 430 5.76 -3.39 -26.94
C PRO A 430 5.33 -1.93 -27.10
N VAL A 431 4.10 -1.72 -27.56
CA VAL A 431 3.53 -0.38 -27.82
C VAL A 431 3.05 0.33 -26.54
N LYS A 432 2.65 -0.42 -25.50
CA LYS A 432 2.05 0.14 -24.27
C LYS A 432 2.82 -0.28 -23.02
N PRO A 433 2.96 0.61 -22.02
CA PRO A 433 3.62 0.26 -20.76
C PRO A 433 2.73 -0.63 -19.89
N VAL A 434 3.34 -1.57 -19.17
CA VAL A 434 2.68 -2.46 -18.21
C VAL A 434 2.63 -1.87 -16.79
N LYS A 435 3.56 -0.96 -16.45
CA LYS A 435 3.60 -0.24 -15.16
C LYS A 435 4.02 1.22 -15.36
N PRO A 436 3.59 2.14 -14.47
CA PRO A 436 2.59 1.95 -13.42
C PRO A 436 1.17 1.81 -13.97
N ARG A 437 0.32 1.01 -13.31
CA ARG A 437 -1.10 0.87 -13.67
C ARG A 437 -1.86 2.10 -13.18
N SER A 438 -1.93 3.15 -14.00
CA SER A 438 -2.46 4.47 -13.66
C SER A 438 -3.81 4.42 -12.95
N LEU A 439 -4.75 3.59 -13.43
CA LEU A 439 -6.08 3.45 -12.86
C LEU A 439 -6.05 2.86 -11.43
N ILE A 440 -5.19 1.87 -11.16
CA ILE A 440 -5.04 1.29 -9.82
C ILE A 440 -4.45 2.33 -8.85
N VAL A 441 -3.44 3.09 -9.30
CA VAL A 441 -2.81 4.13 -8.48
C VAL A 441 -3.81 5.24 -8.13
N LEU A 442 -4.66 5.67 -9.06
CA LEU A 442 -5.69 6.67 -8.83
C LEU A 442 -6.79 6.19 -7.87
N ILE A 443 -7.24 4.94 -8.00
CA ILE A 443 -8.23 4.37 -7.07
C ILE A 443 -7.63 4.30 -5.65
N LEU A 444 -6.40 3.81 -5.52
CA LEU A 444 -5.73 3.68 -4.24
C LEU A 444 -5.53 5.04 -3.56
N SER A 445 -5.18 6.10 -4.30
CA SER A 445 -5.01 7.43 -3.73
C SER A 445 -6.31 8.05 -3.21
N ILE A 446 -7.45 7.79 -3.87
CA ILE A 446 -8.76 8.19 -3.35
C ILE A 446 -9.03 7.53 -1.98
N PHE A 447 -8.76 6.23 -1.85
CA PHE A 447 -8.93 5.52 -0.58
C PHE A 447 -8.01 6.05 0.51
N VAL A 448 -6.72 6.25 0.20
CA VAL A 448 -5.74 6.78 1.17
C VAL A 448 -6.11 8.20 1.60
N GLY A 449 -6.44 9.08 0.66
CA GLY A 449 -6.87 10.45 0.95
C GLY A 449 -8.17 10.50 1.76
N GLY A 450 -9.13 9.63 1.44
CA GLY A 450 -10.38 9.50 2.18
C GLY A 450 -10.15 9.02 3.62
N PHE A 451 -9.32 7.99 3.80
CA PHE A 451 -8.98 7.44 5.12
C PHE A 451 -8.31 8.49 6.01
N ILE A 452 -7.29 9.19 5.49
CA ILE A 452 -6.62 10.27 6.21
C ILE A 452 -7.60 11.40 6.54
N GLY A 453 -8.47 11.77 5.60
CA GLY A 453 -9.51 12.78 5.80
C GLY A 453 -10.48 12.43 6.93
N VAL A 454 -10.96 11.19 6.96
CA VAL A 454 -11.83 10.67 8.03
C VAL A 454 -11.09 10.70 9.37
N LEU A 455 -9.85 10.22 9.42
CA LEU A 455 -9.05 10.20 10.65
C LEU A 455 -8.87 11.62 11.22
N ILE A 456 -8.52 12.60 10.39
CA ILE A 456 -8.38 14.00 10.81
C ILE A 456 -9.71 14.56 11.30
N ALA A 457 -10.82 14.26 10.61
CA ALA A 457 -12.15 14.73 11.01
C ALA A 457 -12.56 14.18 12.39
N LEU A 458 -12.30 12.88 12.64
CA LEU A 458 -12.53 12.25 13.93
C LEU A 458 -11.66 12.84 15.03
N LEU A 459 -10.35 13.01 14.77
CA LEU A 459 -9.42 13.58 15.73
C LEU A 459 -9.84 15.00 16.14
N ARG A 460 -10.30 15.81 15.17
CA ARG A 460 -10.81 17.15 15.42
C ARG A 460 -12.10 17.15 16.25
N ASN A 461 -12.95 16.14 16.06
CA ASN A 461 -14.18 15.98 16.86
C ASN A 461 -13.86 15.59 18.31
N LEU A 462 -12.90 14.67 18.52
CA LEU A 462 -12.47 14.25 19.85
C LEU A 462 -11.85 15.40 20.68
N LEU A 463 -11.26 16.39 20.01
CA LEU A 463 -10.69 17.59 20.66
C LEU A 463 -11.75 18.65 21.04
N GLN A 464 -13.01 18.53 20.62
CA GLN A 464 -14.10 19.47 20.96
C GLN A 464 -15.02 18.87 22.05
N SER A 465 -14.66 19.06 23.32
CA SER A 465 -15.33 18.43 24.48
C SER A 465 -16.12 19.40 25.39
N GLY A 466 -17.12 20.11 24.85
CA GLY A 466 -18.03 20.94 25.66
C GLY A 466 -19.34 20.23 26.05
N ILE A 467 -20.06 20.73 27.06
CA ILE A 467 -21.35 20.18 27.49
C ILE A 467 -22.40 20.33 26.38
N LYS A 468 -23.04 19.22 25.99
CA LYS A 468 -24.04 19.17 24.91
C LYS A 468 -25.43 18.77 25.39
N ASP A 469 -25.58 18.29 26.62
CA ASP A 469 -26.86 17.81 27.14
C ASP A 469 -27.13 18.44 28.52
N SER A 470 -28.36 18.90 28.73
CA SER A 470 -28.81 19.38 30.04
C SER A 470 -28.95 18.24 31.05
N THR A 471 -29.32 17.03 30.61
CA THR A 471 -29.48 15.88 31.52
C THR A 471 -28.15 15.46 32.13
N GLN A 472 -27.05 15.65 31.41
CA GLN A 472 -25.69 15.45 31.92
C GLN A 472 -25.41 16.34 33.13
N ILE A 473 -25.82 17.61 33.07
CA ILE A 473 -25.64 18.58 34.17
C ILE A 473 -26.47 18.16 35.40
N GLU A 474 -27.72 17.76 35.19
CA GLU A 474 -28.63 17.37 36.28
C GLU A 474 -28.17 16.10 36.98
N ASN A 475 -27.73 15.10 36.22
CA ASN A 475 -27.26 13.82 36.77
C ASN A 475 -25.94 13.95 37.53
N GLU A 476 -25.03 14.83 37.08
CA GLU A 476 -23.69 14.94 37.64
C GLU A 476 -23.64 15.84 38.88
N PHE A 477 -24.41 16.94 38.89
CA PHE A 477 -24.39 17.91 40.00
C PHE A 477 -25.63 17.86 40.91
N GLY A 478 -26.69 17.13 40.53
CA GLY A 478 -27.95 17.12 41.28
C GLY A 478 -28.65 18.49 41.34
N LEU A 479 -28.29 19.41 40.44
CA LEU A 479 -28.85 20.75 40.35
C LEU A 479 -29.80 20.85 39.16
N PRO A 480 -30.98 21.49 39.31
CA PRO A 480 -31.93 21.64 38.22
C PRO A 480 -31.40 22.59 37.13
N VAL A 481 -31.60 22.22 35.86
CA VAL A 481 -31.39 23.13 34.73
C VAL A 481 -32.67 23.91 34.50
N TYR A 482 -32.68 25.19 34.89
CA TYR A 482 -33.89 26.03 34.85
C TYR A 482 -34.41 26.29 33.43
N ALA A 483 -33.51 26.39 32.46
CA ALA A 483 -33.88 26.35 31.04
C ALA A 483 -32.66 26.10 30.14
N THR A 484 -32.97 25.61 28.94
CA THR A 484 -32.10 25.64 27.77
C THR A 484 -32.50 26.82 26.88
N VAL A 485 -31.59 27.78 26.70
CA VAL A 485 -31.83 28.97 25.87
C VAL A 485 -31.26 28.73 24.48
N PRO A 486 -32.11 28.58 23.45
CA PRO A 486 -31.63 28.36 22.09
C PRO A 486 -30.96 29.60 21.52
N ARG A 487 -30.04 29.37 20.60
CA ARG A 487 -29.36 30.44 19.87
C ARG A 487 -30.33 31.14 18.91
N SER A 488 -30.67 32.40 19.18
CA SER A 488 -31.55 33.18 18.29
C SER A 488 -30.82 33.58 16.99
N PRO A 489 -31.29 33.14 15.80
CA PRO A 489 -30.69 33.52 14.52
C PRO A 489 -30.86 35.01 14.19
N ILE A 490 -31.89 35.65 14.76
CA ILE A 490 -32.19 37.09 14.59
C ILE A 490 -31.18 37.93 15.39
N GLN A 491 -30.75 37.46 16.56
CA GLN A 491 -29.70 38.11 17.33
C GLN A 491 -28.32 37.93 16.67
N GLU A 492 -28.02 36.76 16.08
CA GLU A 492 -26.75 36.48 15.40
C GLU A 492 -26.56 37.31 14.11
N SER A 493 -27.58 37.36 13.25
CA SER A 493 -27.56 38.17 12.01
C SER A 493 -27.47 39.68 12.25
N ARG A 494 -27.92 40.15 13.42
CA ARG A 494 -27.83 41.56 13.82
C ARG A 494 -26.53 41.86 14.56
N MET A 495 -25.95 40.88 15.27
CA MET A 495 -24.61 40.97 15.87
C MET A 495 -23.50 41.08 14.83
N SER A 496 -23.60 40.40 13.67
CA SER A 496 -22.62 40.55 12.58
C SER A 496 -22.62 41.97 11.97
N ASN A 497 -23.76 42.67 12.05
CA ASN A 497 -23.93 44.06 11.63
C ASN A 497 -23.52 45.10 12.70
N ILE A 498 -23.12 44.68 13.92
CA ILE A 498 -22.72 45.59 15.02
C ILE A 498 -21.40 46.32 14.75
N LYS A 499 -20.56 45.85 13.80
CA LYS A 499 -19.44 46.67 13.32
C LYS A 499 -19.88 48.03 12.75
N LYS A 500 -21.19 48.26 12.50
CA LYS A 500 -21.77 49.51 11.97
C LYS A 500 -22.82 50.22 12.85
N LYS A 501 -23.31 49.65 13.98
CA LYS A 501 -24.33 50.30 14.85
C LYS A 501 -23.94 50.26 16.33
N LYS A 502 -24.09 51.39 17.05
CA LYS A 502 -23.69 51.59 18.45
C LYS A 502 -24.56 50.86 19.51
N LYS A 503 -25.81 50.47 19.19
CA LYS A 503 -26.79 49.93 20.16
C LYS A 503 -27.10 48.44 19.95
N ILE A 504 -27.02 47.65 21.03
CA ILE A 504 -27.41 46.22 21.03
C ILE A 504 -28.92 46.11 21.30
N PRO A 505 -29.72 45.44 20.44
CA PRO A 505 -31.13 45.24 20.70
C PRO A 505 -31.37 44.26 21.86
N ILE A 506 -32.26 44.63 22.79
CA ILE A 506 -32.82 43.73 23.80
C ILE A 506 -33.84 42.82 23.11
N LEU A 507 -33.65 41.50 23.21
CA LEU A 507 -34.43 40.52 22.47
C LEU A 507 -35.90 40.48 22.94
N ALA A 508 -36.11 40.49 24.26
CA ALA A 508 -37.44 40.45 24.89
C ALA A 508 -38.36 41.63 24.51
N MET A 509 -37.80 42.77 24.07
CA MET A 509 -38.58 43.92 23.60
C MET A 509 -38.89 43.87 22.10
N LYS A 510 -37.94 43.40 21.28
CA LYS A 510 -38.06 43.48 19.81
C LYS A 510 -38.75 42.28 19.20
N ASN A 511 -38.66 41.12 19.84
CA ASN A 511 -39.25 39.89 19.33
C ASN A 511 -39.70 39.01 20.49
N SER A 512 -40.84 39.36 21.08
CA SER A 512 -41.41 38.66 22.25
C SER A 512 -41.84 37.21 21.95
N GLU A 513 -41.99 36.84 20.69
CA GLU A 513 -42.36 35.50 20.22
C GLU A 513 -41.15 34.60 19.91
N ASP A 514 -39.91 35.10 20.05
CA ASP A 514 -38.70 34.28 19.86
C ASP A 514 -38.65 33.13 20.88
N VAL A 515 -38.28 31.93 20.42
CA VAL A 515 -38.17 30.74 21.28
C VAL A 515 -37.21 30.98 22.45
N ALA A 516 -36.16 31.78 22.27
CA ALA A 516 -35.25 32.15 23.35
C ALA A 516 -35.94 33.00 24.44
N VAL A 517 -36.92 33.83 24.08
CA VAL A 517 -37.71 34.62 25.03
C VAL A 517 -38.66 33.73 25.82
N GLU A 518 -39.23 32.69 25.21
CA GLU A 518 -40.06 31.71 25.92
C GLU A 518 -39.25 30.89 26.94
N SER A 519 -38.02 30.49 26.60
CA SER A 519 -37.08 29.89 27.56
C SER A 519 -36.79 30.84 28.73
N LEU A 520 -36.68 32.15 28.49
CA LEU A 520 -36.49 33.15 29.56
C LEU A 520 -37.74 33.36 30.42
N ARG A 521 -38.95 33.24 29.86
CA ARG A 521 -40.20 33.21 30.65
C ARG A 521 -40.27 31.99 31.55
N SER A 522 -39.77 30.85 31.08
CA SER A 522 -39.65 29.63 31.88
C SER A 522 -38.66 29.82 33.05
N ILE A 523 -37.52 30.48 32.79
CA ILE A 523 -36.56 30.87 33.84
C ILE A 523 -37.23 31.77 34.89
N ARG A 524 -38.04 32.76 34.49
CA ARG A 524 -38.80 33.62 35.43
C ARG A 524 -39.66 32.78 36.38
N THR A 525 -40.39 31.79 35.86
CA THR A 525 -41.25 30.91 36.67
C THR A 525 -40.42 30.08 37.65
N ALA A 526 -39.29 29.50 37.23
CA ALA A 526 -38.40 28.76 38.11
C ALA A 526 -37.82 29.64 39.24
N ILE A 527 -37.41 30.87 38.89
CA ILE A 527 -36.91 31.86 39.86
C ILE A 527 -38.00 32.27 40.85
N HIS A 528 -39.25 32.40 40.42
CA HIS A 528 -40.36 32.73 41.33
C HIS A 528 -40.48 31.71 42.47
N PHE A 529 -40.37 30.41 42.17
CA PHE A 529 -40.35 29.36 43.20
C PHE A 529 -39.07 29.38 44.05
N ALA A 530 -37.92 29.67 43.45
CA ALA A 530 -36.66 29.79 44.19
C ALA A 530 -36.69 30.96 45.19
N LEU A 531 -37.27 32.10 44.79
CA LEU A 531 -37.40 33.30 45.63
C LEU A 531 -38.37 33.13 46.80
N ALA A 532 -39.38 32.26 46.69
CA ALA A 532 -40.34 32.02 47.77
C ALA A 532 -39.69 31.51 49.07
N ASN A 533 -38.54 30.82 48.94
CA ASN A 533 -37.75 30.31 50.06
C ASN A 533 -36.40 31.04 50.23
N ALA A 534 -36.20 32.15 49.51
CA ALA A 534 -34.94 32.91 49.55
C ALA A 534 -34.93 33.94 50.68
N LYS A 535 -33.73 34.31 51.12
CA LYS A 535 -33.54 35.30 52.20
C LYS A 535 -33.90 36.74 51.80
N ASN A 536 -33.81 37.07 50.52
CA ASN A 536 -34.09 38.40 49.97
C ASN A 536 -34.49 38.30 48.49
N ASN A 537 -34.83 39.44 47.89
CA ASN A 537 -35.27 39.56 46.50
C ASN A 537 -34.14 39.85 45.50
N VAL A 538 -32.89 39.54 45.87
CA VAL A 538 -31.70 39.80 45.05
C VAL A 538 -31.30 38.53 44.30
N ILE A 539 -31.14 38.65 42.98
CA ILE A 539 -30.78 37.56 42.07
C ILE A 539 -29.39 37.85 41.49
N ALA A 540 -28.44 36.95 41.69
CA ALA A 540 -27.11 37.04 41.05
C ALA A 540 -27.02 36.10 39.84
N ILE A 541 -26.57 36.65 38.71
CA ILE A 541 -26.32 35.86 37.49
C ILE A 541 -24.81 35.81 37.27
N SER A 542 -24.28 34.59 37.35
CA SER A 542 -22.85 34.31 37.26
C SER A 542 -22.57 33.23 36.21
N GLY A 543 -21.31 32.90 36.00
CA GLY A 543 -20.88 31.90 35.03
C GLY A 543 -19.42 31.51 35.22
N PRO A 544 -19.01 30.31 34.79
CA PRO A 544 -17.65 29.83 34.97
C PRO A 544 -16.64 30.72 34.23
N ALA A 545 -16.95 31.12 33.00
CA ALA A 545 -16.03 31.81 32.10
C ALA A 545 -16.64 33.11 31.50
N PRO A 546 -15.80 33.99 30.92
CA PRO A 546 -16.26 35.05 30.03
C PRO A 546 -17.09 34.51 28.86
N GLU A 547 -17.93 35.36 28.25
CA GLU A 547 -18.68 35.03 27.02
C GLU A 547 -19.64 33.83 27.07
N VAL A 548 -20.07 33.40 28.26
CA VAL A 548 -21.14 32.39 28.42
C VAL A 548 -22.54 32.96 28.21
N GLY A 549 -22.68 34.30 28.21
CA GLY A 549 -23.94 35.01 27.97
C GLY A 549 -24.64 35.58 29.20
N LYS A 550 -23.95 35.72 30.34
CA LYS A 550 -24.47 36.31 31.60
C LYS A 550 -25.26 37.59 31.37
N SER A 551 -24.62 38.64 30.83
CA SER A 551 -25.27 39.94 30.57
C SER A 551 -26.48 39.84 29.63
N PHE A 552 -26.48 38.90 28.68
CA PHE A 552 -27.62 38.66 27.80
C PHE A 552 -28.80 38.05 28.58
N ILE A 553 -28.55 37.10 29.47
CA ILE A 553 -29.59 36.55 30.34
C ILE A 553 -30.07 37.63 31.32
N SER A 554 -29.16 38.38 31.96
CA SER A 554 -29.46 39.43 32.94
C SER A 554 -30.40 40.50 32.39
N ILE A 555 -30.09 41.07 31.22
CA ILE A 555 -30.90 42.15 30.62
C ILE A 555 -32.29 41.68 30.20
N ASN A 556 -32.38 40.51 29.54
CA ASN A 556 -33.65 40.03 29.03
C ASN A 556 -34.55 39.50 30.16
N LEU A 557 -33.97 38.87 31.18
CA LEU A 557 -34.70 38.45 32.36
C LEU A 557 -35.25 39.66 33.13
N ALA A 558 -34.44 40.71 33.32
CA ALA A 558 -34.89 41.96 33.94
C ALA A 558 -36.06 42.60 33.19
N THR A 559 -35.98 42.61 31.85
CA THR A 559 -37.06 43.08 30.98
C THR A 559 -38.34 42.26 31.16
N ILE A 560 -38.23 40.93 31.24
CA ILE A 560 -39.40 40.04 31.40
C ILE A 560 -40.07 40.20 32.78
N PHE A 561 -39.28 40.41 33.85
CA PHE A 561 -39.84 40.75 35.16
C PHE A 561 -40.56 42.11 35.14
N ALA A 562 -39.96 43.13 34.52
CA ALA A 562 -40.56 44.45 34.41
C ALA A 562 -41.89 44.46 33.61
N GLN A 563 -41.94 43.68 32.51
CA GLN A 563 -43.17 43.43 31.75
C GLN A 563 -44.27 42.72 32.57
N SER A 564 -43.90 42.05 33.67
CA SER A 564 -44.84 41.42 34.61
C SER A 564 -45.32 42.38 35.70
N ASN A 565 -45.17 43.69 35.46
CA ASN A 565 -45.53 44.77 36.37
C ASN A 565 -44.82 44.70 37.74
N LYS A 566 -43.57 44.21 37.74
CA LYS A 566 -42.67 44.22 38.90
C LYS A 566 -41.68 45.36 38.75
N ARG A 567 -41.37 46.07 39.83
CA ARG A 567 -40.31 47.08 39.86
C ARG A 567 -38.96 46.36 39.94
N VAL A 568 -38.16 46.46 38.88
CA VAL A 568 -36.89 45.74 38.75
C VAL A 568 -35.74 46.73 38.67
N LEU A 569 -34.69 46.49 39.45
CA LEU A 569 -33.41 47.17 39.31
C LEU A 569 -32.36 46.22 38.73
N LEU A 570 -31.80 46.56 37.57
CA LEU A 570 -30.67 45.85 36.98
C LEU A 570 -29.36 46.55 37.34
N ILE A 571 -28.45 45.86 38.00
CA ILE A 571 -27.14 46.40 38.41
C ILE A 571 -26.03 45.69 37.62
N ASP A 572 -25.19 46.46 36.91
CA ASP A 572 -23.94 45.96 36.33
C ASP A 572 -22.86 45.94 37.41
N VAL A 573 -22.64 44.79 38.03
CA VAL A 573 -21.65 44.62 39.11
C VAL A 573 -20.32 44.07 38.60
N ASP A 574 -20.17 43.91 37.28
CA ASP A 574 -18.88 43.64 36.64
C ASP A 574 -18.09 44.95 36.45
N LEU A 575 -17.56 45.45 37.57
CA LEU A 575 -16.73 46.66 37.65
C LEU A 575 -15.49 46.60 36.74
N ARG A 576 -15.10 45.39 36.28
CA ARG A 576 -13.92 45.14 35.45
C ARG A 576 -14.26 45.22 33.96
N ARG A 577 -15.21 44.42 33.48
CA ARG A 577 -15.54 44.30 32.04
C ARG A 577 -17.05 44.30 31.75
N GLY A 578 -17.89 44.90 32.60
CA GLY A 578 -19.33 45.06 32.39
C GLY A 578 -19.73 45.57 31.00
N TYR A 579 -20.75 44.94 30.43
CA TYR A 579 -21.19 45.10 29.04
C TYR A 579 -22.62 45.69 28.93
N LEU A 580 -23.32 45.91 30.05
CA LEU A 580 -24.75 46.25 30.03
C LEU A 580 -25.03 47.66 29.48
N HIS A 581 -24.13 48.62 29.69
CA HIS A 581 -24.25 49.99 29.16
C HIS A 581 -24.46 50.05 27.64
N LYS A 582 -23.96 49.07 26.88
CA LYS A 582 -24.12 48.98 25.41
C LYS A 582 -25.53 48.60 24.95
N TYR A 583 -26.34 47.97 25.81
CA TYR A 583 -27.74 47.67 25.52
C TYR A 583 -28.62 48.92 25.63
N PHE A 584 -28.27 49.81 26.55
CA PHE A 584 -28.99 51.06 26.80
C PHE A 584 -28.44 52.26 26.02
N ASP A 585 -27.33 52.11 25.28
CA ASP A 585 -26.65 53.18 24.52
C ASP A 585 -26.24 54.36 25.43
N ARG A 586 -25.59 54.01 26.55
CA ARG A 586 -25.16 54.95 27.59
C ARG A 586 -23.67 54.81 27.91
N ASP A 587 -23.13 55.88 28.48
CA ASP A 587 -21.79 55.89 29.07
C ASP A 587 -21.77 55.07 30.37
N VAL A 588 -20.57 54.67 30.76
CA VAL A 588 -20.34 53.75 31.88
C VAL A 588 -20.44 54.45 33.25
N SER A 589 -20.31 55.78 33.27
CA SER A 589 -20.23 56.63 34.47
C SER A 589 -21.16 57.84 34.33
N PRO A 590 -21.80 58.31 35.42
CA PRO A 590 -21.69 57.78 36.79
C PRO A 590 -22.47 56.47 37.00
N GLY A 591 -22.03 55.65 37.95
CA GLY A 591 -22.64 54.36 38.28
C GLY A 591 -22.28 53.88 39.70
N LEU A 592 -22.27 52.56 39.90
CA LEU A 592 -22.05 51.93 41.19
C LEU A 592 -20.74 52.38 41.85
N THR A 593 -19.63 52.48 41.10
CA THR A 593 -18.35 52.96 41.64
C THR A 593 -18.48 54.36 42.27
N GLU A 594 -19.08 55.32 41.56
CA GLU A 594 -19.23 56.69 42.06
C GLU A 594 -20.17 56.77 43.27
N VAL A 595 -21.21 55.92 43.33
CA VAL A 595 -22.10 55.82 44.51
C VAL A 595 -21.33 55.28 45.72
N MET A 596 -20.51 54.25 45.54
CA MET A 596 -19.73 53.64 46.61
C MET A 596 -18.65 54.59 47.15
N ASN A 597 -18.05 55.42 46.30
CA ASN A 597 -17.11 56.46 46.71
C ASN A 597 -17.78 57.66 47.41
N GLY A 598 -19.11 57.78 47.34
CA GLY A 598 -19.86 58.94 47.84
C GLY A 598 -19.82 60.17 46.93
N ASP A 599 -19.37 60.02 45.68
CA ASP A 599 -19.28 61.11 44.70
C ASP A 599 -20.68 61.54 44.20
N ILE A 600 -21.65 60.62 44.22
CA ILE A 600 -23.02 60.84 43.76
C ILE A 600 -24.03 60.08 44.65
N THR A 601 -25.23 60.62 44.81
CA THR A 601 -26.33 59.93 45.50
C THR A 601 -26.90 58.81 44.63
N ILE A 602 -27.39 57.73 45.27
CA ILE A 602 -27.93 56.56 44.55
C ILE A 602 -29.10 56.94 43.62
N GLU A 603 -29.96 57.87 44.05
CA GLU A 603 -31.13 58.32 43.28
C GLU A 603 -30.72 59.02 41.97
N ASN A 604 -29.53 59.62 41.91
CA ASN A 604 -28.99 60.26 40.71
C ASN A 604 -28.17 59.31 39.83
N ALA A 605 -27.78 58.15 40.36
CA ALA A 605 -27.04 57.11 39.64
C ALA A 605 -27.94 56.04 39.01
N ILE A 606 -29.20 55.94 39.46
CA ILE A 606 -30.22 55.06 38.88
C ILE A 606 -30.81 55.74 37.64
N TYR A 607 -30.84 55.00 36.54
CA TYR A 607 -31.36 55.47 35.26
C TYR A 607 -32.63 54.74 34.85
N ASP A 608 -33.62 55.50 34.38
CA ASP A 608 -34.77 54.95 33.66
C ASP A 608 -34.29 54.42 32.30
N THR A 609 -34.60 53.14 32.04
CA THR A 609 -34.20 52.43 30.83
C THR A 609 -35.10 52.72 29.62
N GLY A 610 -36.21 53.44 29.82
CA GLY A 610 -37.28 53.61 28.85
C GLY A 610 -38.19 52.38 28.73
N ILE A 611 -38.00 51.38 29.59
CA ILE A 611 -38.88 50.22 29.75
C ILE A 611 -39.62 50.40 31.08
N ALA A 612 -40.95 50.37 31.04
CA ALA A 612 -41.77 50.56 32.23
C ALA A 612 -41.39 49.55 33.33
N ASN A 613 -41.22 50.06 34.55
CA ASN A 613 -40.81 49.31 35.75
C ASN A 613 -39.39 48.70 35.72
N LEU A 614 -38.51 49.13 34.80
CA LEU A 614 -37.12 48.70 34.77
C LEU A 614 -36.16 49.88 34.92
N ASP A 615 -35.44 49.88 36.02
CA ASP A 615 -34.36 50.80 36.30
C ASP A 615 -33.00 50.12 36.13
N TYR A 616 -31.97 50.90 35.79
CA TYR A 616 -30.62 50.41 35.55
C TYR A 616 -29.58 51.23 36.31
N LEU A 617 -28.69 50.52 37.01
CA LEU A 617 -27.49 51.08 37.62
C LEU A 617 -26.26 50.57 36.86
N ALA A 618 -25.58 51.50 36.18
CA ALA A 618 -24.33 51.21 35.49
C ALA A 618 -23.21 50.90 36.48
N ARG A 619 -22.15 50.23 36.03
CA ARG A 619 -21.02 49.86 36.89
C ARG A 619 -20.19 51.05 37.41
N GLY A 620 -20.13 52.17 36.68
CA GLY A 620 -19.23 53.29 36.99
C GLY A 620 -17.82 53.16 36.38
N LYS A 621 -16.94 54.13 36.65
CA LYS A 621 -15.52 54.01 36.26
C LYS A 621 -14.88 52.78 36.92
N SER A 622 -13.99 52.09 36.23
CA SER A 622 -13.30 50.92 36.78
C SER A 622 -12.45 51.33 37.99
N PRO A 623 -12.75 50.84 39.21
CA PRO A 623 -11.96 51.17 40.39
C PRO A 623 -10.65 50.39 40.41
N SER A 624 -9.68 50.86 41.20
CA SER A 624 -8.40 50.15 41.42
C SER A 624 -8.61 48.83 42.18
N ASN A 625 -9.52 48.80 43.16
CA ASN A 625 -9.79 47.65 44.02
C ASN A 625 -11.28 47.22 43.99
N PRO A 626 -11.77 46.60 42.88
CA PRO A 626 -13.17 46.19 42.76
C PRO A 626 -13.67 45.25 43.88
N SER A 627 -12.87 44.25 44.25
CA SER A 627 -13.29 43.22 45.22
C SER A 627 -13.50 43.77 46.64
N GLU A 628 -12.65 44.72 47.06
CA GLU A 628 -12.74 45.37 48.36
C GLU A 628 -13.99 46.24 48.46
N MET A 629 -14.30 46.98 47.38
CA MET A 629 -15.50 47.81 47.28
C MET A 629 -16.79 46.99 47.36
N LEU A 630 -16.79 45.77 46.83
CA LEU A 630 -17.95 44.87 46.90
C LEU A 630 -18.06 44.10 48.22
N SER A 631 -16.99 44.06 49.03
CA SER A 631 -16.95 43.35 50.31
C SER A 631 -17.28 44.23 51.51
N CYS A 632 -17.42 45.55 51.32
CA CYS A 632 -17.63 46.48 52.42
C CYS A 632 -19.09 46.51 52.89
N GLN A 633 -19.28 46.86 54.17
CA GLN A 633 -20.62 46.99 54.79
C GLN A 633 -21.51 48.00 54.04
N GLN A 634 -20.93 49.06 53.50
CA GLN A 634 -21.66 50.08 52.74
C GLN A 634 -22.39 49.51 51.52
N PHE A 635 -21.84 48.48 50.86
CA PHE A 635 -22.49 47.83 49.72
C PHE A 635 -23.68 47.00 50.18
N GLN A 636 -23.55 46.32 51.31
CA GLN A 636 -24.65 45.58 51.93
C GLN A 636 -25.79 46.53 52.33
N ASP A 637 -25.48 47.62 53.02
CA ASP A 637 -26.47 48.62 53.47
C ASP A 637 -27.20 49.25 52.25
N LEU A 638 -26.46 49.48 51.15
CA LEU A 638 -27.03 49.95 49.88
C LEU A 638 -28.00 48.93 49.29
N LEU A 639 -27.63 47.65 49.24
CA LEU A 639 -28.51 46.59 48.73
C LEU A 639 -29.76 46.41 49.61
N GLU A 640 -29.63 46.49 50.94
CA GLU A 640 -30.77 46.43 51.87
C GLU A 640 -31.72 47.61 51.66
N LYS A 641 -31.19 48.84 51.51
CA LYS A 641 -32.00 50.03 51.17
C LYS A 641 -32.75 49.82 49.85
N LEU A 642 -32.07 49.36 48.80
CA LEU A 642 -32.67 49.15 47.48
C LEU A 642 -33.68 47.99 47.47
N SER A 643 -33.44 46.94 48.25
CA SER A 643 -34.30 45.77 48.37
C SER A 643 -35.72 46.13 48.83
N THR A 644 -35.87 47.19 49.64
CA THR A 644 -37.19 47.71 50.06
C THR A 644 -37.93 48.49 48.96
N GLN A 645 -37.21 49.03 47.97
CA GLN A 645 -37.77 49.90 46.93
C GLN A 645 -38.15 49.16 45.66
N TYR A 646 -37.46 48.05 45.38
CA TYR A 646 -37.67 47.23 44.18
C TYR A 646 -38.25 45.87 44.55
N ASP A 647 -39.06 45.29 43.68
CA ASP A 647 -39.59 43.94 43.89
C ASP A 647 -38.50 42.90 43.61
N HIS A 648 -37.61 43.14 42.64
CA HIS A 648 -36.47 42.29 42.32
C HIS A 648 -35.23 43.12 41.97
N ILE A 649 -34.06 42.71 42.45
CA ILE A 649 -32.76 43.27 42.07
C ILE A 649 -31.97 42.20 41.31
N ILE A 650 -31.52 42.49 40.10
CA ILE A 650 -30.73 41.55 39.29
C ILE A 650 -29.30 42.08 39.17
N MET A 651 -28.35 41.28 39.63
CA MET A 651 -26.91 41.60 39.56
C MET A 651 -26.25 40.82 38.43
N ASP A 652 -25.71 41.52 37.43
CA ASP A 652 -24.82 40.92 36.44
C ASP A 652 -23.40 40.89 37.02
N THR A 653 -22.86 39.69 37.19
CA THR A 653 -21.59 39.48 37.91
C THR A 653 -20.45 39.05 36.97
N PRO A 654 -19.18 39.30 37.34
CA PRO A 654 -18.04 38.79 36.60
C PRO A 654 -17.93 37.25 36.71
N PRO A 655 -17.15 36.58 35.84
CA PRO A 655 -17.00 35.13 35.88
C PRO A 655 -16.30 34.61 37.14
N ILE A 656 -16.86 33.57 37.77
CA ILE A 656 -16.42 33.02 39.06
C ILE A 656 -15.03 32.38 39.01
N LEU A 657 -14.68 31.76 37.88
CA LEU A 657 -13.34 31.18 37.74
C LEU A 657 -12.28 32.24 37.40
N ALA A 658 -12.69 33.41 36.90
CA ALA A 658 -11.77 34.49 36.55
C ALA A 658 -11.41 35.37 37.76
N VAL A 659 -12.38 35.71 38.61
CA VAL A 659 -12.20 36.60 39.77
C VAL A 659 -13.13 36.21 40.92
N THR A 660 -12.80 36.64 42.14
CA THR A 660 -13.56 36.34 43.37
C THR A 660 -14.81 37.21 43.55
N ASP A 661 -14.91 38.34 42.85
CA ASP A 661 -16.01 39.31 42.95
C ASP A 661 -17.39 38.65 42.84
N GLY A 662 -17.59 37.71 41.90
CA GLY A 662 -18.87 37.01 41.72
C GLY A 662 -19.28 36.15 42.92
N ILE A 663 -18.31 35.59 43.66
CA ILE A 663 -18.53 34.80 44.88
C ILE A 663 -18.92 35.70 46.04
N ILE A 664 -18.25 36.85 46.19
CA ILE A 664 -18.57 37.86 47.20
C ILE A 664 -20.01 38.34 47.00
N LEU A 665 -20.39 38.66 45.75
CA LEU A 665 -21.75 39.08 45.41
C LEU A 665 -22.82 38.01 45.64
N ALA A 666 -22.45 36.75 45.45
CA ALA A 666 -23.35 35.63 45.72
C ALA A 666 -23.77 35.53 47.19
N GLN A 667 -22.93 36.01 48.11
CA GLN A 667 -23.25 36.05 49.54
C GLN A 667 -24.33 37.08 49.87
N TYR A 668 -24.52 38.12 49.06
CA TYR A 668 -25.59 39.09 49.24
C TYR A 668 -26.89 38.70 48.53
N SER A 669 -26.84 37.75 47.59
CA SER A 669 -28.01 37.34 46.81
C SER A 669 -28.81 36.23 47.50
N GLY A 670 -30.14 36.24 47.29
CA GLY A 670 -31.05 35.19 47.73
C GLY A 670 -31.15 34.04 46.72
N VAL A 671 -30.94 34.33 45.43
CA VAL A 671 -30.94 33.34 44.34
C VAL A 671 -29.69 33.52 43.47
N ASN A 672 -28.86 32.48 43.39
CA ASN A 672 -27.67 32.43 42.54
C ASN A 672 -27.90 31.52 41.34
N LEU A 673 -27.72 32.06 40.13
CA LEU A 673 -27.88 31.33 38.87
C LEU A 673 -26.54 31.24 38.13
N LEU A 674 -26.25 30.04 37.61
CA LEU A 674 -25.00 29.79 36.88
C LEU A 674 -25.28 29.55 35.39
N VAL A 675 -24.70 30.38 34.53
CA VAL A 675 -24.88 30.30 33.06
C VAL A 675 -23.74 29.49 32.44
N ALA A 676 -24.08 28.36 31.81
CA ALA A 676 -23.18 27.54 31.00
C ALA A 676 -23.43 27.80 29.51
N ARG A 677 -22.41 27.66 28.66
CA ARG A 677 -22.57 27.79 27.20
C ARG A 677 -22.46 26.44 26.50
N TYR A 678 -23.46 26.12 25.69
CA TYR A 678 -23.54 24.89 24.90
C TYR A 678 -22.29 24.66 24.05
N ALA A 679 -21.76 23.43 24.12
CA ALA A 679 -20.58 22.95 23.41
C ALA A 679 -19.28 23.78 23.61
N LYS A 680 -19.26 24.70 24.58
CA LYS A 680 -18.08 25.53 24.91
C LYS A 680 -17.66 25.41 26.37
N THR A 681 -18.62 25.43 27.30
CA THR A 681 -18.32 25.25 28.72
C THR A 681 -18.00 23.78 28.98
N HIS A 682 -16.90 23.51 29.67
CA HIS A 682 -16.52 22.15 30.06
C HIS A 682 -17.21 21.77 31.37
N ILE A 683 -17.51 20.47 31.55
CA ILE A 683 -18.16 19.97 32.77
C ILE A 683 -17.35 20.27 34.03
N LYS A 684 -16.03 20.11 33.96
CA LYS A 684 -15.09 20.46 35.05
C LYS A 684 -15.11 21.95 35.41
N GLU A 685 -15.38 22.84 34.46
CA GLU A 685 -15.50 24.28 34.76
C GLU A 685 -16.77 24.57 35.56
N LEU A 686 -17.87 23.86 35.29
CA LEU A 686 -19.08 23.96 36.11
C LEU A 686 -18.86 23.38 37.50
N GLU A 687 -18.24 22.20 37.60
CA GLU A 687 -17.89 21.55 38.86
C GLU A 687 -17.09 22.49 39.78
N LEU A 688 -16.00 23.08 39.25
CA LEU A 688 -15.16 24.02 39.99
C LEU A 688 -15.93 25.30 40.39
N SER A 689 -16.87 25.75 39.57
CA SER A 689 -17.68 26.93 39.87
C SER A 689 -18.63 26.64 41.02
N ILE A 690 -19.34 25.51 41.00
CA ILE A 690 -20.26 25.08 42.05
C ILE A 690 -19.50 24.89 43.36
N ALA A 691 -18.35 24.21 43.34
CA ALA A 691 -17.50 24.03 44.51
C ALA A 691 -17.08 25.36 45.15
N LYS A 692 -16.82 26.41 44.35
CA LYS A 692 -16.49 27.74 44.86
C LYS A 692 -17.67 28.45 45.55
N PHE A 693 -18.91 28.25 45.08
CA PHE A 693 -20.09 28.77 45.80
C PHE A 693 -20.26 28.07 47.15
N GLU A 694 -20.13 26.74 47.17
CA GLU A 694 -20.27 25.94 48.38
C GLU A 694 -19.21 26.30 49.42
N GLN A 695 -17.94 26.46 49.00
CA GLN A 695 -16.85 26.93 49.86
C GLN A 695 -17.13 28.30 50.49
N ALA A 696 -17.85 29.17 49.78
CA ALA A 696 -18.23 30.49 50.27
C ALA A 696 -19.51 30.50 51.12
N GLY A 697 -20.09 29.33 51.41
CA GLY A 697 -21.31 29.19 52.21
C GLY A 697 -22.60 29.57 51.45
N THR A 698 -22.56 29.54 50.12
CA THR A 698 -23.69 29.91 49.25
C THR A 698 -24.08 28.76 48.36
N LYS A 699 -25.36 28.67 47.99
CA LYS A 699 -25.86 27.61 47.10
C LYS A 699 -26.14 28.18 45.71
N VAL A 700 -25.85 27.39 44.68
CA VAL A 700 -26.35 27.62 43.32
C VAL A 700 -27.75 27.05 43.24
N ASN A 701 -28.74 27.87 42.88
CA ASN A 701 -30.14 27.46 42.85
C ASN A 701 -30.51 26.73 41.56
N GLY A 702 -29.85 27.08 40.45
CA GLY A 702 -30.09 26.47 39.15
C GLY A 702 -29.06 26.87 38.09
N ILE A 703 -28.98 26.04 37.05
CA ILE A 703 -28.08 26.25 35.92
C ILE A 703 -28.89 26.63 34.69
N ILE A 704 -28.35 27.53 33.87
CA ILE A 704 -28.93 27.96 32.59
C ILE A 704 -27.98 27.55 31.48
N LEU A 705 -28.42 26.66 30.59
CA LEU A 705 -27.64 26.25 29.42
C LEU A 705 -27.97 27.17 28.24
N ASN A 706 -27.06 28.07 27.91
CA ASN A 706 -27.25 29.12 26.92
C ASN A 706 -26.56 28.79 25.58
N ASP A 707 -27.00 29.44 24.49
CA ASP A 707 -26.46 29.30 23.13
C ASP A 707 -26.66 27.89 22.52
N VAL A 708 -27.74 27.19 22.92
CA VAL A 708 -28.04 25.83 22.42
C VAL A 708 -28.33 25.88 20.93
N ARG A 709 -27.62 25.07 20.15
CA ARG A 709 -27.81 24.98 18.70
C ARG A 709 -28.68 23.78 18.37
N ALA A 710 -29.72 23.99 17.57
CA ALA A 710 -30.49 22.90 16.99
C ALA A 710 -29.57 22.07 16.08
N THR A 711 -29.28 20.83 16.49
CA THR A 711 -28.46 19.91 15.69
C THR A 711 -29.40 19.05 14.86
N PRO A 712 -29.32 19.07 13.52
CA PRO A 712 -30.17 18.22 12.68
C PRO A 712 -29.85 16.75 12.97
N GLY A 713 -30.80 16.00 13.54
CA GLY A 713 -30.69 14.54 13.72
C GLY A 713 -30.20 14.04 15.09
N GLY A 714 -29.93 14.93 16.06
CA GLY A 714 -29.62 14.54 17.44
C GLY A 714 -30.86 14.02 18.16
N GLY A 715 -30.85 12.74 18.55
CA GLY A 715 -31.96 12.05 19.24
C GLY A 715 -32.09 12.37 20.74
N GLY A 716 -31.81 13.61 21.15
CA GLY A 716 -32.05 14.08 22.51
C GLY A 716 -33.42 14.73 22.57
N TYR A 717 -34.26 14.27 23.49
CA TYR A 717 -35.64 14.69 23.75
C TYR A 717 -35.75 16.21 24.02
N ASN A 718 -35.74 17.03 22.97
CA ASN A 718 -36.11 18.43 23.04
C ASN A 718 -37.63 18.52 23.19
N TYR A 719 -38.11 18.64 24.43
CA TYR A 719 -39.48 19.01 24.77
C TYR A 719 -39.76 20.46 24.35
N SER A 720 -39.81 20.71 23.04
CA SER A 720 -40.39 21.91 22.45
C SER A 720 -41.89 21.68 22.25
N TYR A 721 -42.68 21.85 23.32
CA TYR A 721 -44.13 22.05 23.18
C TYR A 721 -44.38 23.48 22.71
N ALA A 722 -44.32 23.69 21.40
CA ALA A 722 -44.95 24.85 20.79
C ALA A 722 -46.44 24.54 20.60
N TYR A 723 -47.29 24.92 21.57
CA TYR A 723 -48.71 25.09 21.31
C TYR A 723 -48.88 26.36 20.47
N ALA A 724 -48.72 26.23 19.15
CA ALA A 724 -49.25 27.23 18.23
C ALA A 724 -50.77 27.04 18.20
N ALA A 725 -51.50 27.91 18.90
CA ALA A 725 -52.94 28.02 18.68
C ALA A 725 -53.14 28.48 17.24
N HIS A 726 -53.66 27.58 16.40
CA HIS A 726 -54.21 27.94 15.10
C HIS A 726 -55.27 29.03 15.32
N LYS A 727 -55.02 30.23 14.80
CA LYS A 727 -56.08 31.16 14.47
C LYS A 727 -56.68 30.64 13.17
N ASP A 728 -57.88 30.07 13.28
CA ASP A 728 -58.76 29.89 12.13
C ASP A 728 -59.19 31.30 11.67
N ASP A 729 -58.93 31.59 10.38
CA ASP A 729 -59.52 32.72 9.65
C ASP A 729 -61.00 32.45 9.33
#